data_AF-A0AA39H7Y0-F1
#
_entry.id   AF-A0AA39H7Y0-F1
#
_cell.length_a   1.000
_cell.length_b   1.000
_cell.length_c   1.000
_cell.angle_alpha   90.00
_cell.angle_beta   90.00
_cell.angle_gamma   90.00
#
_symmetry.space_group_name_H-M   'P 1'
#
loop_
_entity.id
_entity.type
_entity.pdbx_description
1 polymer ?
#
loop_
_entity_poly.entity_id
_entity_poly.type
_entity_poly.pdbx_seq_one_letter_code
_entity_poly.pdbx_strand_id
1 'polypeptide(L)'
;MVPLAIAPGQCALTTYVATCKSVPEPEELSMSVHTGLTEKISVTKADYERRQLVVCMSRIFYFEHWQLLLTSLEIYRHFGADLMVTYIESVISDIAAIMNAYEKEGFLKMKPGIRLFQPDGLDYDPNLQNEWGNMIPLFNSCLYEFKESAEFILFADWDDVLIPNNYRTYMEELVFQTSRMRPGFEQVWLKESASSFWHFREWNYYQKPNKNLIHKKQFNGYDGTHIFASFTKMLERHNLTEVFSQLPSVPVYYPAMVECFLHFEDKLKYHSLSICPTAALCEMPQLDVNCVNLRTKFKSTQLLKGVHLHQRSVHELYESPNGCFFEDNTVAVILNARKSAPHLPIMCHSTDRSGKALSSHAKMVPLAIAPGQCALTTYVATCKSVPEPEELSMSVHTGPTEKISVTKADYERRQLVVCMSRIFYFEHWQLLFTSLEIYRYFGADLMVTYIESVISDIAAIMNAYEKEGFLKMKPGIRLFQPDGLDYDPNLQNEWGNMIPLFNSCLYEFKESAEFILFADWDDVLIPNNYRTYMEELVFQSRIHPSAGALVFPRHKATVTVAENPSDFNMSITFNTLELGRLETAGKSVVIPSRVDGSWIHAASRMRPGFEQVWLKESASSFWHFREWNYYQKPNKNLIHKKQFNGYDGTHIFASFTKMLERHNLTEVFSQLPSVPVYYPAMVECFLHFEDKLKYHSLSICPTAALCEMPQLDVNCVNLRTKFKSTELLKGVHLHQRSVHELYESPNGCL
;
A
#
# COMPACT_ATOMS: atom_id res chain seq x y z
N MET A 1 9.26 17.88 37.70
CA MET A 1 9.39 17.36 36.33
C MET A 1 10.37 18.25 35.59
N VAL A 2 11.27 17.67 34.80
CA VAL A 2 12.27 18.40 34.00
C VAL A 2 12.21 17.84 32.58
N PRO A 3 12.22 18.68 31.51
CA PRO A 3 12.29 18.18 30.15
C PRO A 3 13.63 17.46 29.92
N LEU A 4 13.62 16.29 29.28
CA LEU A 4 14.84 15.55 28.95
C LEU A 4 15.57 16.13 27.73
N ALA A 5 14.82 16.79 26.84
CA ALA A 5 15.35 17.54 25.70
C ALA A 5 14.38 18.68 25.37
N ILE A 6 14.89 19.75 24.75
CA ILE A 6 14.06 20.77 24.12
C ILE A 6 13.69 20.23 22.75
N ALA A 7 12.45 19.77 22.59
CA ALA A 7 11.97 19.31 21.30
C ALA A 7 12.13 20.42 20.25
N PRO A 8 12.47 20.09 18.98
CA PRO A 8 12.39 21.05 17.89
C PRO A 8 11.02 21.73 17.90
N GLY A 9 10.95 23.02 17.62
CA GLY A 9 9.69 23.79 17.70
C GLY A 9 8.55 23.26 16.81
N GLN A 10 8.84 22.31 15.92
CA GLN A 10 7.91 21.63 15.04
C GLN A 10 7.26 20.37 15.63
N CYS A 11 7.75 19.83 16.75
CA CYS A 11 7.19 18.64 17.40
C CYS A 11 6.19 19.03 18.48
N ALA A 12 4.99 18.43 18.47
CA ALA A 12 3.94 18.75 19.44
C ALA A 12 4.15 18.13 20.83
N LEU A 13 5.10 17.18 20.98
CA LEU A 13 5.33 16.43 22.22
C LEU A 13 6.73 16.65 22.77
N THR A 14 6.82 16.80 24.10
CA THR A 14 8.09 16.90 24.85
C THR A 14 8.16 15.79 25.90
N THR A 15 9.32 15.15 26.02
CA THR A 15 9.54 14.10 27.02
C THR A 15 10.01 14.72 28.34
N TYR A 16 9.34 14.36 29.43
CA TYR A 16 9.68 14.81 30.79
C TYR A 16 10.15 13.63 31.66
N VAL A 17 11.09 13.91 32.56
CA VAL A 17 11.42 13.03 33.68
C VAL A 17 10.89 13.62 34.99
N ALA A 18 10.34 12.76 35.83
CA ALA A 18 9.92 13.08 37.19
C ALA A 18 10.69 12.21 38.18
N THR A 19 11.22 12.81 39.24
CA THR A 19 11.86 12.09 40.34
C THR A 19 11.03 12.26 41.61
N CYS A 20 10.81 11.15 42.32
CA CYS A 20 10.04 11.11 43.56
C CYS A 20 10.87 10.37 44.62
N LYS A 21 10.71 10.71 45.91
CA LYS A 21 11.24 9.87 46.98
C LYS A 21 10.43 8.56 47.03
N SER A 22 11.10 7.42 47.12
CA SER A 22 10.49 6.10 47.18
C SER A 22 11.00 5.33 48.40
N VAL A 23 10.22 4.35 48.84
CA VAL A 23 10.71 3.26 49.69
C VAL A 23 11.70 2.40 48.89
N PRO A 24 12.62 1.66 49.55
CA PRO A 24 13.44 0.65 48.89
C PRO A 24 12.56 -0.42 48.22
N GLU A 25 12.88 -0.82 47.00
CA GLU A 25 12.21 -1.89 46.24
C GLU A 25 10.67 -1.80 46.20
N PRO A 26 10.09 -0.72 45.63
CA PRO A 26 8.64 -0.56 45.59
C PRO A 26 7.98 -1.67 44.74
N GLU A 27 7.03 -2.42 45.33
CA GLU A 27 6.22 -3.42 44.62
C GLU A 27 5.09 -2.78 43.81
N GLU A 28 4.61 -1.62 44.25
CA GLU A 28 3.53 -0.88 43.64
C GLU A 28 3.86 0.60 43.62
N LEU A 29 3.56 1.25 42.49
CA LEU A 29 3.61 2.69 42.35
C LEU A 29 2.25 3.17 41.88
N SER A 30 1.75 4.24 42.49
CA SER A 30 0.52 4.88 42.05
C SER A 30 0.75 6.37 41.83
N MET A 31 0.02 6.93 40.87
CA MET A 31 0.08 8.35 40.52
C MET A 31 -1.31 8.97 40.64
N SER A 32 -1.37 10.17 41.18
CA SER A 32 -2.58 10.98 41.27
C SER A 32 -2.27 12.44 40.93
N VAL A 33 -3.29 13.18 40.51
CA VAL A 33 -3.21 14.64 40.40
C VAL A 33 -4.00 15.22 41.57
N HIS A 34 -3.29 15.69 42.59
CA HIS A 34 -3.84 16.21 43.86
C HIS A 34 -4.47 15.12 44.77
N THR A 35 -5.30 15.49 45.76
CA THR A 35 -6.02 14.56 46.68
C THR A 35 -7.11 13.72 46.00
N GLY A 36 -7.07 13.60 44.67
CA GLY A 36 -8.09 12.96 43.84
C GLY A 36 -7.83 11.46 43.59
N LEU A 37 -8.37 10.99 42.46
CA LEU A 37 -8.28 9.60 42.01
C LEU A 37 -6.81 9.17 41.89
N THR A 38 -6.49 8.02 42.48
CA THR A 38 -5.16 7.41 42.46
C THR A 38 -5.18 6.20 41.53
N GLU A 39 -4.32 6.19 40.52
CA GLU A 39 -4.20 5.07 39.57
C GLU A 39 -2.84 4.38 39.72
N LYS A 40 -2.85 3.05 39.78
CA LYS A 40 -1.64 2.23 39.83
C LYS A 40 -0.91 2.28 38.49
N ILE A 41 0.39 2.51 38.48
CA ILE A 41 1.23 2.54 37.29
C ILE A 41 2.24 1.37 37.28
N SER A 42 2.66 0.97 36.08
CA SER A 42 3.63 -0.11 35.89
C SER A 42 5.00 0.28 36.44
N VAL A 43 5.61 -0.60 37.22
CA VAL A 43 6.97 -0.43 37.76
C VAL A 43 7.92 -1.38 37.06
N THR A 44 8.96 -0.84 36.43
CA THR A 44 10.11 -1.61 35.97
C THR A 44 11.17 -1.58 37.08
N LYS A 45 11.61 -2.75 37.54
CA LYS A 45 12.63 -2.84 38.59
C LYS A 45 14.01 -2.50 38.01
N ALA A 46 14.84 -1.85 38.83
CA ALA A 46 16.25 -1.64 38.50
C ALA A 46 16.98 -2.99 38.41
N ASP A 47 17.98 -3.05 37.55
CA ASP A 47 18.92 -4.14 37.48
C ASP A 47 19.98 -3.96 38.59
N TYR A 48 20.37 -5.06 39.22
CA TYR A 48 21.38 -5.08 40.29
C TYR A 48 22.52 -6.06 39.99
N GLU A 49 22.54 -6.65 38.79
CA GLU A 49 23.59 -7.59 38.41
C GLU A 49 24.79 -6.82 37.89
N ARG A 50 25.91 -6.88 38.61
CA ARG A 50 27.08 -6.05 38.31
C ARG A 50 27.62 -6.30 36.89
N ARG A 51 27.76 -5.23 36.11
CA ARG A 51 28.29 -5.21 34.73
C ARG A 51 29.38 -4.15 34.60
N GLN A 52 30.36 -4.39 33.76
CA GLN A 52 31.38 -3.42 33.41
C GLN A 52 30.85 -2.45 32.36
N LEU A 53 30.27 -2.96 31.27
CA LEU A 53 29.78 -2.16 30.16
C LEU A 53 28.42 -2.66 29.66
N VAL A 54 27.42 -1.78 29.73
CA VAL A 54 26.11 -1.97 29.10
C VAL A 54 26.00 -1.04 27.89
N VAL A 55 25.58 -1.59 26.74
CA VAL A 55 25.35 -0.83 25.52
C VAL A 55 23.85 -0.69 25.30
N CYS A 56 23.33 0.53 25.50
CA CYS A 56 21.97 0.90 25.18
C CYS A 56 21.90 1.25 23.69
N MET A 57 21.35 0.33 22.90
CA MET A 57 21.16 0.49 21.46
C MET A 57 19.86 1.24 21.16
N SER A 58 19.84 1.96 20.05
CA SER A 58 18.59 2.52 19.55
C SER A 58 17.57 1.45 19.18
N ARG A 59 16.32 1.89 19.03
CA ARG A 59 15.19 1.04 18.68
C ARG A 59 15.34 0.52 17.24
N ILE A 60 14.80 -0.66 16.98
CA ILE A 60 14.71 -1.21 15.63
C ILE A 60 13.26 -1.21 15.15
N PHE A 61 13.08 -0.81 13.89
CA PHE A 61 11.82 -0.76 13.17
C PHE A 61 12.12 -1.12 11.70
N TYR A 62 11.22 -1.87 11.06
CA TYR A 62 11.41 -2.43 9.72
C TYR A 62 12.79 -3.09 9.53
N PHE A 63 13.26 -3.81 10.55
CA PHE A 63 14.64 -4.25 10.58
C PHE A 63 14.83 -5.59 9.85
N GLU A 64 15.69 -5.57 8.83
CA GLU A 64 16.01 -6.72 7.96
C GLU A 64 17.51 -6.83 7.67
N HIS A 65 18.30 -5.83 8.07
CA HIS A 65 19.70 -5.71 7.66
C HIS A 65 20.57 -6.56 8.59
N TRP A 66 20.54 -7.88 8.36
CA TRP A 66 21.20 -8.84 9.23
C TRP A 66 22.72 -8.65 9.28
N GLN A 67 23.36 -8.23 8.18
CA GLN A 67 24.81 -7.97 8.14
C GLN A 67 25.18 -6.87 9.15
N LEU A 68 24.36 -5.82 9.22
CA LEU A 68 24.57 -4.73 10.16
C LEU A 68 24.42 -5.20 11.60
N LEU A 69 23.31 -5.89 11.90
CA LEU A 69 23.05 -6.45 13.23
C LEU A 69 24.21 -7.31 13.72
N LEU A 70 24.64 -8.28 12.90
CA LEU A 70 25.70 -9.22 13.29
C LEU A 70 27.03 -8.51 13.48
N THR A 71 27.36 -7.56 12.61
CA THR A 71 28.60 -6.78 12.71
C THR A 71 28.64 -6.03 14.03
N SER A 72 27.56 -5.35 14.40
CA SER A 72 27.49 -4.57 15.63
C SER A 72 27.52 -5.49 16.87
N LEU A 73 26.69 -6.55 16.91
CA LEU A 73 26.68 -7.50 18.03
C LEU A 73 28.06 -8.12 18.27
N GLU A 74 28.68 -8.65 17.22
CA GLU A 74 29.94 -9.37 17.36
C GLU A 74 31.12 -8.46 17.67
N ILE A 75 31.15 -7.23 17.16
CA ILE A 75 32.22 -6.27 17.51
C ILE A 75 32.09 -5.83 18.97
N TYR A 76 30.89 -5.47 19.43
CA TYR A 76 30.68 -5.09 20.84
C TYR A 76 31.02 -6.26 21.78
N ARG A 77 30.63 -7.48 21.42
CA ARG A 77 30.97 -8.69 22.17
C ARG A 77 32.48 -8.93 22.21
N HIS A 78 33.15 -8.77 21.07
CA HIS A 78 34.59 -9.01 20.95
C HIS A 78 35.42 -8.07 21.82
N PHE A 79 35.05 -6.79 21.89
CA PHE A 79 35.78 -5.78 22.67
C PHE A 79 35.32 -5.69 24.14
N GLY A 80 34.42 -6.57 24.58
CA GLY A 80 34.11 -6.80 25.99
C GLY A 80 32.92 -6.02 26.53
N ALA A 81 31.88 -5.77 25.73
CA ALA A 81 30.57 -5.40 26.27
C ALA A 81 29.96 -6.61 27.03
N ASP A 82 29.30 -6.36 28.16
CA ASP A 82 28.63 -7.42 28.92
C ASP A 82 27.20 -7.67 28.43
N LEU A 83 26.49 -6.58 28.09
CA LEU A 83 25.08 -6.63 27.72
C LEU A 83 24.75 -5.53 26.72
N MET A 84 24.04 -5.90 25.66
CA MET A 84 23.38 -4.97 24.74
C MET A 84 21.87 -4.96 25.01
N VAL A 85 21.26 -3.78 24.98
CA VAL A 85 19.81 -3.61 25.23
C VAL A 85 19.21 -2.89 24.05
N THR A 86 18.15 -3.46 23.47
CA THR A 86 17.45 -2.83 22.33
C THR A 86 15.94 -2.94 22.48
N TYR A 87 15.24 -2.14 21.68
CA TYR A 87 13.79 -2.03 21.69
C TYR A 87 13.24 -2.34 20.30
N ILE A 88 12.30 -3.28 20.23
CA ILE A 88 11.76 -3.82 18.99
C ILE A 88 10.40 -3.16 18.70
N GLU A 89 10.29 -2.52 17.56
CA GLU A 89 9.00 -2.15 16.96
C GLU A 89 8.59 -3.12 15.85
N SER A 90 9.51 -3.41 14.93
CA SER A 90 9.33 -4.44 13.92
C SER A 90 10.67 -4.96 13.37
N VAL A 91 10.79 -6.28 13.21
CA VAL A 91 11.98 -6.98 12.73
C VAL A 91 11.58 -8.31 12.06
N ILE A 92 12.20 -8.67 10.93
CA ILE A 92 11.87 -9.93 10.25
C ILE A 92 12.11 -11.13 11.19
N SER A 93 11.25 -12.14 11.09
CA SER A 93 11.17 -13.21 12.10
C SER A 93 12.45 -14.04 12.18
N ASP A 94 13.12 -14.26 11.05
CA ASP A 94 14.40 -14.98 11.00
C ASP A 94 15.51 -14.23 11.74
N ILE A 95 15.53 -12.89 11.65
CA ILE A 95 16.46 -12.07 12.42
C ILE A 95 16.11 -12.10 13.91
N ALA A 96 14.82 -12.00 14.25
CA ALA A 96 14.39 -12.12 15.65
C ALA A 96 14.80 -13.47 16.26
N ALA A 97 14.76 -14.56 15.48
CA ALA A 97 15.23 -15.87 15.93
C ALA A 97 16.72 -15.87 16.27
N ILE A 98 17.55 -15.18 15.48
CA ILE A 98 18.99 -14.99 15.75
C ILE A 98 19.20 -14.10 16.97
N MET A 99 18.48 -12.98 17.09
CA MET A 99 18.56 -12.09 18.25
C MET A 99 18.18 -12.82 19.55
N ASN A 100 17.16 -13.69 19.51
CA ASN A 100 16.75 -14.53 20.63
C ASN A 100 17.86 -15.52 21.06
N ALA A 101 18.73 -15.96 20.15
CA ALA A 101 19.90 -16.76 20.53
C ALA A 101 20.92 -15.94 21.32
N TYR A 102 21.22 -14.71 20.91
CA TYR A 102 22.06 -13.80 21.70
C TYR A 102 21.46 -13.46 23.07
N GLU A 103 20.13 -13.36 23.14
CA GLU A 103 19.42 -13.15 24.40
C GLU A 103 19.51 -14.36 25.32
N LYS A 104 19.39 -15.58 24.78
CA LYS A 104 19.63 -16.82 25.53
C LYS A 104 21.07 -16.98 26.00
N GLU A 105 22.04 -16.44 25.26
CA GLU A 105 23.44 -16.38 25.69
C GLU A 105 23.73 -15.26 26.70
N GLY A 106 22.72 -14.45 27.06
CA GLY A 106 22.82 -13.38 28.04
C GLY A 106 23.49 -12.10 27.54
N PHE A 107 23.76 -12.00 26.23
CA PHE A 107 24.47 -10.85 25.65
C PHE A 107 23.53 -9.77 25.09
N LEU A 108 22.30 -10.13 24.71
CA LEU A 108 21.30 -9.20 24.21
C LEU A 108 20.06 -9.21 25.13
N LYS A 109 19.43 -8.06 25.35
CA LYS A 109 18.11 -7.95 25.99
C LYS A 109 17.16 -7.25 25.04
N MET A 110 16.18 -7.98 24.53
CA MET A 110 15.16 -7.45 23.63
C MET A 110 13.96 -6.98 24.46
N LYS A 111 13.48 -5.77 24.16
CA LYS A 111 12.31 -5.19 24.82
C LYS A 111 11.29 -4.70 23.80
N PRO A 112 9.99 -4.70 24.12
CA PRO A 112 9.01 -3.99 23.30
C PRO A 112 9.34 -2.49 23.20
N GLY A 113 9.18 -1.89 22.01
CA GLY A 113 9.36 -0.45 21.76
C GLY A 113 8.31 0.44 22.42
N ILE A 114 8.17 1.70 22.01
CA ILE A 114 7.14 2.61 22.56
C ILE A 114 6.23 3.10 21.45
N ARG A 115 4.93 2.84 21.63
CA ARG A 115 3.85 3.54 20.93
C ARG A 115 3.11 4.44 21.90
N LEU A 116 2.59 5.54 21.38
CA LEU A 116 1.77 6.51 22.13
C LEU A 116 0.29 6.28 21.83
N PHE A 117 -0.54 6.46 22.86
CA PHE A 117 -1.99 6.48 22.69
C PHE A 117 -2.40 7.70 21.86
N GLN A 118 -3.30 7.51 20.90
CA GLN A 118 -3.91 8.59 20.13
C GLN A 118 -5.31 8.90 20.70
N PRO A 119 -5.49 10.00 21.44
CA PRO A 119 -6.80 10.38 21.97
C PRO A 119 -7.79 10.75 20.87
N ASP A 120 -9.06 10.45 21.10
CA ASP A 120 -10.16 10.92 20.26
C ASP A 120 -10.20 12.46 20.27
N GLY A 121 -10.33 13.07 19.08
CA GLY A 121 -10.40 14.53 18.95
C GLY A 121 -9.06 15.26 18.92
N LEU A 122 -7.92 14.55 19.03
CA LEU A 122 -6.62 15.15 18.78
C LEU A 122 -6.43 15.38 17.27
N ASP A 123 -5.99 16.59 16.89
CA ASP A 123 -5.83 17.04 15.50
C ASP A 123 -4.53 16.53 14.84
N TYR A 124 -3.72 15.77 15.58
CA TYR A 124 -2.52 15.10 15.08
C TYR A 124 -2.36 13.70 15.67
N ASP A 125 -1.56 12.85 15.00
CA ASP A 125 -1.15 11.54 15.55
C ASP A 125 0.08 11.73 16.46
N PRO A 126 0.01 11.39 17.76
CA PRO A 126 1.13 11.47 18.69
C PRO A 126 2.36 10.69 18.24
N ASN A 127 2.17 9.59 17.50
CA ASN A 127 3.27 8.78 16.99
C ASN A 127 4.03 9.49 15.84
N LEU A 128 3.40 10.48 15.20
CA LEU A 128 3.99 11.33 14.15
C LEU A 128 4.58 12.65 14.68
N GLN A 129 4.35 12.97 15.95
CA GLN A 129 4.68 14.29 16.55
C GLN A 129 5.62 14.18 17.75
N ASN A 130 6.28 13.03 17.91
CA ASN A 130 7.34 12.84 18.88
C ASN A 130 8.70 12.88 18.18
N GLU A 131 9.67 13.49 18.86
CA GLU A 131 11.02 13.66 18.36
C GLU A 131 11.72 12.30 18.19
N TRP A 132 12.25 12.04 17.00
CA TRP A 132 13.04 10.84 16.63
C TRP A 132 12.36 9.51 17.00
N GLY A 133 11.03 9.44 16.94
CA GLY A 133 10.33 8.18 17.21
C GLY A 133 10.46 7.71 18.67
N ASN A 134 10.46 8.61 19.65
CA ASN A 134 10.64 8.24 21.07
C ASN A 134 11.99 7.56 21.38
N MET A 135 13.06 7.86 20.65
CA MET A 135 14.39 7.33 20.95
C MET A 135 14.91 7.80 22.33
N ILE A 136 14.70 9.07 22.66
CA ILE A 136 15.11 9.69 23.94
C ILE A 136 14.54 8.94 25.16
N PRO A 137 13.21 8.72 25.29
CA PRO A 137 12.67 7.97 26.41
C PRO A 137 13.14 6.51 26.46
N LEU A 138 13.46 5.88 25.31
CA LEU A 138 13.98 4.51 25.27
C LEU A 138 15.42 4.42 25.78
N PHE A 139 16.31 5.34 25.38
CA PHE A 139 17.66 5.42 25.94
C PHE A 139 17.63 5.71 27.43
N ASN A 140 16.79 6.64 27.89
CA ASN A 140 16.66 6.93 29.31
C ASN A 140 16.06 5.74 30.09
N SER A 141 15.13 4.98 29.49
CA SER A 141 14.62 3.75 30.10
C SER A 141 15.74 2.72 30.29
N CYS A 142 16.69 2.61 29.36
CA CYS A 142 17.85 1.74 29.51
C CYS A 142 18.80 2.27 30.59
N LEU A 143 19.12 3.56 30.56
CA LEU A 143 19.94 4.23 31.58
C LEU A 143 19.42 3.97 32.99
N TYR A 144 18.14 4.26 33.25
CA TYR A 144 17.59 4.14 34.60
C TYR A 144 17.50 2.71 35.11
N GLU A 145 17.38 1.74 34.20
CA GLU A 145 17.40 0.32 34.58
C GLU A 145 18.79 -0.13 35.00
N PHE A 146 19.85 0.29 34.29
CA PHE A 146 21.20 -0.28 34.48
C PHE A 146 22.20 0.65 35.18
N LYS A 147 21.89 1.93 35.43
CA LYS A 147 22.84 2.90 36.02
C LYS A 147 23.39 2.50 37.40
N GLU A 148 22.68 1.66 38.15
CA GLU A 148 23.12 1.21 39.48
C GLU A 148 23.92 -0.10 39.41
N SER A 149 23.87 -0.83 38.28
CA SER A 149 24.54 -2.11 38.09
C SER A 149 25.72 -2.07 37.11
N ALA A 150 25.73 -1.14 36.17
CA ALA A 150 26.78 -0.96 35.18
C ALA A 150 27.83 0.07 35.62
N GLU A 151 29.11 -0.24 35.43
CA GLU A 151 30.21 0.72 35.63
C GLU A 151 30.23 1.79 34.54
N PHE A 152 29.99 1.38 33.28
CA PHE A 152 29.85 2.25 32.12
C PHE A 152 28.59 1.92 31.32
N ILE A 153 27.95 2.95 30.77
CA ILE A 153 26.83 2.82 29.84
C ILE A 153 27.19 3.55 28.55
N LEU A 154 27.10 2.84 27.43
CA LEU A 154 27.30 3.36 26.09
C LEU A 154 25.94 3.53 25.41
N PHE A 155 25.71 4.67 24.76
CA PHE A 155 24.57 4.88 23.86
C PHE A 155 25.07 4.83 22.43
N ALA A 156 24.44 4.02 21.58
CA ALA A 156 24.83 3.85 20.19
C ALA A 156 23.62 3.52 19.30
N ASP A 157 23.72 3.90 18.02
CA ASP A 157 22.83 3.40 16.98
C ASP A 157 23.33 2.08 16.41
N TRP A 158 22.46 1.34 15.70
CA TRP A 158 22.83 0.03 15.15
C TRP A 158 23.91 0.11 14.08
N ASP A 159 23.99 1.22 13.36
CA ASP A 159 25.01 1.57 12.38
C ASP A 159 26.25 2.25 12.98
N ASP A 160 26.28 2.48 14.29
CA ASP A 160 27.43 3.00 15.00
C ASP A 160 28.15 1.90 15.77
N VAL A 161 29.43 1.71 15.46
CA VAL A 161 30.28 0.78 16.22
C VAL A 161 31.49 1.50 16.78
N LEU A 162 31.67 1.42 18.09
CA LEU A 162 32.85 1.95 18.77
C LEU A 162 34.02 0.99 18.58
N ILE A 163 35.14 1.48 18.06
CA ILE A 163 36.34 0.66 17.86
C ILE A 163 37.51 1.25 18.67
N PRO A 164 38.13 0.47 19.60
CA PRO A 164 39.32 0.88 20.32
C PRO A 164 40.54 1.04 19.41
N ASN A 165 41.10 2.25 19.39
CA ASN A 165 42.25 2.59 18.55
C ASN A 165 43.59 2.16 19.16
N ASN A 166 43.71 2.19 20.50
CA ASN A 166 44.99 1.97 21.20
C ASN A 166 44.92 0.90 22.30
N TYR A 167 43.78 0.22 22.44
CA TYR A 167 43.50 -0.72 23.54
C TYR A 167 42.90 -2.01 23.00
N ARG A 168 42.94 -3.09 23.80
CA ARG A 168 42.40 -4.40 23.41
C ARG A 168 40.92 -4.56 23.73
N THR A 169 40.41 -3.82 24.69
CA THR A 169 39.02 -3.88 25.14
C THR A 169 38.50 -2.47 25.42
N TYR A 170 37.18 -2.31 25.48
CA TYR A 170 36.57 -1.04 25.87
C TYR A 170 36.97 -0.64 27.29
N MET A 171 37.05 -1.60 28.21
CA MET A 171 37.34 -1.30 29.62
C MET A 171 38.76 -0.81 29.85
N GLU A 172 39.75 -1.36 29.14
CA GLU A 172 41.13 -0.84 29.19
C GLU A 172 41.18 0.65 28.82
N GLU A 173 40.43 1.04 27.80
CA GLU A 173 40.35 2.43 27.38
C GLU A 173 39.54 3.29 28.36
N LEU A 174 38.33 2.88 28.70
CA LEU A 174 37.42 3.67 29.54
C LEU A 174 38.04 3.96 30.91
N VAL A 175 38.68 2.97 31.55
CA VAL A 175 39.41 3.16 32.82
C VAL A 175 40.59 4.12 32.66
N PHE A 176 41.32 4.03 31.54
CA PHE A 176 42.41 4.96 31.27
C PHE A 176 41.90 6.40 31.11
N GLN A 177 40.83 6.60 30.34
CA GLN A 177 40.27 7.94 30.12
C GLN A 177 39.71 8.53 31.41
N THR A 178 39.00 7.74 32.22
CA THR A 178 38.41 8.21 33.47
C THR A 178 39.45 8.56 34.52
N SER A 179 40.57 7.83 34.58
CA SER A 179 41.69 8.16 35.48
C SER A 179 42.31 9.54 35.23
N ARG A 180 42.08 10.13 34.03
CA ARG A 180 42.57 11.44 33.63
C ARG A 180 41.54 12.55 33.73
N MET A 181 40.28 12.22 34.04
CA MET A 181 39.24 13.23 34.25
C MET A 181 39.47 13.95 35.58
N ARG A 182 39.47 15.28 35.55
CA ARG A 182 39.57 16.08 36.78
C ARG A 182 38.21 16.12 37.48
N PRO A 183 38.16 16.15 38.83
CA PRO A 183 36.91 16.36 39.55
C PRO A 183 36.22 17.67 39.10
N GLY A 184 34.92 17.60 38.79
CA GLY A 184 34.10 18.78 38.46
C GLY A 184 33.84 19.05 36.97
N PHE A 185 34.26 18.17 36.05
CA PHE A 185 33.83 18.24 34.65
C PHE A 185 32.48 17.53 34.45
N GLU A 186 31.51 18.22 33.86
CA GLU A 186 30.18 17.68 33.57
C GLU A 186 30.11 16.96 32.20
N GLN A 187 30.99 17.33 31.25
CA GLN A 187 31.08 16.69 29.92
C GLN A 187 32.53 16.81 29.39
N VAL A 188 33.06 15.72 28.80
CA VAL A 188 34.41 15.68 28.23
C VAL A 188 34.36 15.14 26.81
N TRP A 189 34.92 15.91 25.86
CA TRP A 189 35.14 15.46 24.48
C TRP A 189 36.49 14.75 24.40
N LEU A 190 36.48 13.47 24.04
CA LEU A 190 37.71 12.71 23.82
C LEU A 190 38.40 13.16 22.52
N LYS A 191 39.74 13.17 22.51
CA LYS A 191 40.52 13.51 21.32
C LYS A 191 40.42 12.39 20.28
N GLU A 192 40.63 12.70 19.00
CA GLU A 192 40.63 11.74 17.88
C GLU A 192 41.59 10.53 18.06
N SER A 193 42.58 10.64 18.94
CA SER A 193 43.48 9.53 19.29
C SER A 193 42.88 8.50 20.27
N ALA A 194 41.66 8.72 20.76
CA ALA A 194 40.88 7.75 21.54
C ALA A 194 40.10 6.80 20.60
N SER A 195 39.31 5.88 21.15
CA SER A 195 38.30 5.10 20.43
C SER A 195 37.49 6.00 19.48
N SER A 196 37.18 5.48 18.31
CA SER A 196 36.38 6.18 17.31
C SER A 196 35.11 5.42 17.02
N PHE A 197 33.99 6.14 16.86
CA PHE A 197 32.77 5.58 16.31
C PHE A 197 32.90 5.47 14.80
N TRP A 198 32.60 4.29 14.28
CA TRP A 198 32.56 3.99 12.86
C TRP A 198 31.10 3.86 12.48
N HIS A 199 30.65 4.77 11.61
CA HIS A 199 29.28 4.81 11.13
C HIS A 199 29.15 4.05 9.80
N PHE A 200 28.47 2.91 9.81
CA PHE A 200 28.39 1.97 8.69
C PHE A 200 27.27 2.33 7.71
N ARG A 201 27.53 3.35 6.91
CA ARG A 201 26.55 3.88 5.96
C ARG A 201 26.56 3.21 4.58
N GLU A 202 27.74 2.86 4.06
CA GLU A 202 27.91 2.28 2.73
C GLU A 202 28.35 0.80 2.80
N TRP A 203 27.57 -0.08 2.15
CA TRP A 203 27.81 -1.52 2.14
C TRP A 203 28.14 -2.02 0.74
N ASN A 204 29.31 -2.65 0.58
CA ASN A 204 29.72 -3.28 -0.66
C ASN A 204 29.45 -4.80 -0.60
N TYR A 205 28.39 -5.23 -1.28
CA TYR A 205 27.98 -6.64 -1.31
C TYR A 205 28.83 -7.46 -2.29
N TYR A 206 29.21 -8.69 -1.91
CA TYR A 206 29.93 -9.63 -2.76
C TYR A 206 29.23 -11.00 -2.77
N GLN A 207 29.22 -11.68 -3.92
CA GLN A 207 28.56 -12.99 -4.07
C GLN A 207 29.40 -14.17 -3.56
N LYS A 208 30.74 -14.06 -3.58
CA LYS A 208 31.66 -15.07 -3.06
C LYS A 208 32.79 -14.43 -2.28
N PRO A 209 33.20 -15.00 -1.12
CA PRO A 209 34.31 -14.47 -0.34
C PRO A 209 35.58 -14.33 -1.20
N ASN A 210 36.07 -13.10 -1.34
CA ASN A 210 37.33 -12.86 -2.02
C ASN A 210 38.47 -13.27 -1.08
N LYS A 211 39.23 -14.32 -1.42
CA LYS A 211 40.35 -14.81 -0.61
C LYS A 211 41.38 -13.72 -0.26
N ASN A 212 41.53 -12.70 -1.10
CA ASN A 212 42.42 -11.56 -0.87
C ASN A 212 41.86 -10.56 0.17
N LEU A 213 40.55 -10.53 0.40
CA LEU A 213 39.91 -9.70 1.42
C LEU A 213 39.93 -10.39 2.80
N ILE A 214 39.77 -11.72 2.84
CA ILE A 214 39.67 -12.51 4.09
C ILE A 214 40.92 -12.37 4.98
N HIS A 215 42.11 -12.25 4.39
CA HIS A 215 43.37 -12.14 5.12
C HIS A 215 43.90 -10.70 5.23
N LYS A 216 43.13 -9.70 4.79
CA LYS A 216 43.57 -8.31 4.81
C LYS A 216 43.47 -7.78 6.24
N LYS A 217 44.56 -7.87 7.00
CA LYS A 217 44.72 -7.22 8.31
C LYS A 217 44.77 -5.70 8.12
N GLN A 218 43.61 -5.04 8.13
CA GLN A 218 43.55 -3.58 7.94
C GLN A 218 43.55 -2.79 9.25
N PHE A 219 43.06 -3.36 10.35
CA PHE A 219 42.86 -2.62 11.59
C PHE A 219 43.59 -3.29 12.77
N ASN A 220 44.63 -2.63 13.30
CA ASN A 220 45.39 -3.04 14.49
C ASN A 220 45.85 -4.52 14.54
N GLY A 221 46.02 -5.16 13.37
CA GLY A 221 46.41 -6.57 13.27
C GLY A 221 45.32 -7.59 13.61
N TYR A 222 44.07 -7.15 13.83
CA TYR A 222 42.93 -8.03 14.10
C TYR A 222 42.52 -8.84 12.86
N ASP A 223 42.12 -10.08 13.11
CA ASP A 223 41.66 -11.05 12.11
C ASP A 223 40.18 -11.36 12.37
N GLY A 224 39.32 -10.91 11.46
CA GLY A 224 37.87 -11.08 11.54
C GLY A 224 37.40 -12.53 11.48
N THR A 225 38.27 -13.48 11.10
CA THR A 225 37.92 -14.91 11.09
C THR A 225 37.58 -15.45 12.48
N HIS A 226 38.21 -14.92 13.54
CA HIS A 226 37.89 -15.31 14.92
C HIS A 226 36.50 -14.85 15.35
N ILE A 227 36.12 -13.63 14.95
CA ILE A 227 34.79 -13.05 15.21
C ILE A 227 33.73 -13.89 14.50
N PHE A 228 33.92 -14.18 13.21
CA PHE A 228 32.99 -15.01 12.44
C PHE A 228 32.89 -16.47 12.94
N ALA A 229 34.00 -17.03 13.45
CA ALA A 229 33.99 -18.37 14.02
C ALA A 229 33.20 -18.45 15.34
N SER A 230 33.21 -17.38 16.14
CA SER A 230 32.38 -17.28 17.35
C SER A 230 30.89 -17.31 16.99
N PHE A 231 30.50 -16.49 16.02
CA PHE A 231 29.13 -16.44 15.50
C PHE A 231 28.66 -17.79 14.94
N THR A 232 29.46 -18.44 14.09
CA THR A 232 29.11 -19.76 13.51
C THR A 232 28.85 -20.81 14.59
N LYS A 233 29.65 -20.82 15.66
CA LYS A 233 29.43 -21.73 16.80
C LYS A 233 28.13 -21.44 17.54
N MET A 234 27.74 -20.17 17.67
CA MET A 234 26.46 -19.79 18.26
C MET A 234 25.29 -20.31 17.40
N LEU A 235 25.35 -20.12 16.08
CA LEU A 235 24.33 -20.67 15.17
C LEU A 235 24.17 -22.18 15.29
N GLU A 236 25.29 -22.92 15.34
CA GLU A 236 25.29 -24.37 15.52
C GLU A 236 24.67 -24.78 16.86
N ARG A 237 25.05 -24.12 17.97
CA ARG A 237 24.50 -24.41 19.31
C ARG A 237 22.99 -24.19 19.41
N HIS A 238 22.47 -23.21 18.66
CA HIS A 238 21.05 -22.85 18.69
C HIS A 238 20.24 -23.42 17.52
N ASN A 239 20.84 -24.27 16.67
CA ASN A 239 20.22 -24.85 15.47
C ASN A 239 19.67 -23.80 14.48
N LEU A 240 20.41 -22.71 14.26
CA LEU A 240 20.01 -21.57 13.42
C LEU A 240 20.71 -21.51 12.07
N THR A 241 21.50 -22.52 11.70
CA THR A 241 22.24 -22.54 10.42
C THR A 241 21.30 -22.46 9.21
N GLU A 242 20.15 -23.14 9.26
CA GLU A 242 19.15 -23.09 8.18
C GLU A 242 18.46 -21.72 8.13
N VAL A 243 18.01 -21.19 9.28
CA VAL A 243 17.43 -19.84 9.39
C VAL A 243 18.39 -18.79 8.82
N PHE A 244 19.67 -18.85 9.17
CA PHE A 244 20.69 -17.94 8.65
C PHE A 244 20.85 -18.05 7.12
N SER A 245 20.70 -19.25 6.54
CA SER A 245 20.79 -19.44 5.09
C SER A 245 19.60 -18.90 4.29
N GLN A 246 18.48 -18.64 4.97
CA GLN A 246 17.24 -18.11 4.36
C GLN A 246 17.16 -16.57 4.40
N LEU A 247 18.06 -15.91 5.14
CA LEU A 247 18.08 -14.45 5.24
C LEU A 247 18.24 -13.76 3.88
N PRO A 248 17.63 -12.57 3.70
CA PRO A 248 17.69 -11.85 2.44
C PRO A 248 19.13 -11.49 2.05
N SER A 249 19.45 -11.66 0.77
CA SER A 249 20.78 -11.37 0.23
C SER A 249 21.04 -9.87 0.06
N VAL A 250 19.99 -9.07 -0.11
CA VAL A 250 20.04 -7.60 -0.27
C VAL A 250 18.93 -6.98 0.58
N PRO A 251 19.22 -5.98 1.44
CA PRO A 251 18.20 -5.27 2.19
C PRO A 251 17.34 -4.35 1.28
N VAL A 252 16.05 -4.26 1.58
CA VAL A 252 15.02 -3.43 0.93
C VAL A 252 14.53 -2.26 1.82
N TYR A 253 14.12 -2.50 3.07
CA TYR A 253 13.81 -1.48 4.08
C TYR A 253 14.98 -0.54 4.40
N TYR A 254 16.21 -1.04 4.60
CA TYR A 254 17.33 -0.20 5.07
C TYR A 254 17.67 0.96 4.11
N PRO A 255 17.80 0.75 2.79
CA PRO A 255 18.01 1.85 1.84
C PRO A 255 16.88 2.88 1.85
N ALA A 256 15.62 2.45 1.88
CA ALA A 256 14.45 3.34 1.91
C ALA A 256 14.43 4.20 3.19
N MET A 257 14.84 3.61 4.31
CA MET A 257 14.96 4.30 5.59
C MET A 257 16.06 5.36 5.57
N VAL A 258 17.25 5.01 5.07
CA VAL A 258 18.38 5.95 4.93
C VAL A 258 17.98 7.13 4.03
N GLU A 259 17.31 6.88 2.91
CA GLU A 259 16.80 7.94 2.03
C GLU A 259 15.81 8.87 2.75
N CYS A 260 14.86 8.30 3.50
CA CYS A 260 13.90 9.07 4.28
C CYS A 260 14.58 9.97 5.33
N PHE A 261 15.51 9.42 6.10
CA PHE A 261 16.23 10.19 7.12
C PHE A 261 17.10 11.28 6.50
N LEU A 262 17.72 11.01 5.36
CA LEU A 262 18.47 12.03 4.63
C LEU A 262 17.62 13.18 4.17
N HIS A 263 16.38 12.91 3.77
CA HIS A 263 15.42 13.95 3.46
C HIS A 263 15.14 14.85 4.68
N PHE A 264 15.00 14.27 5.88
CA PHE A 264 14.84 15.06 7.10
C PHE A 264 16.08 15.88 7.43
N GLU A 265 17.26 15.29 7.37
CA GLU A 265 18.53 15.98 7.62
C GLU A 265 18.73 17.18 6.69
N ASP A 266 18.48 17.01 5.39
CA ASP A 266 18.58 18.08 4.40
C ASP A 266 17.62 19.23 4.74
N LYS A 267 16.36 18.91 5.03
CA LYS A 267 15.34 19.91 5.38
C LYS A 267 15.62 20.64 6.69
N LEU A 268 16.16 19.95 7.69
CA LEU A 268 16.58 20.52 8.98
C LEU A 268 17.73 21.50 8.80
N LYS A 269 18.72 21.15 7.97
CA LYS A 269 19.87 22.01 7.65
C LYS A 269 19.45 23.37 7.07
N TYR A 270 18.35 23.41 6.33
CA TYR A 270 17.81 24.63 5.72
C TYR A 270 16.70 25.32 6.54
N HIS A 271 16.46 24.92 7.80
CA HIS A 271 15.37 25.42 8.65
C HIS A 271 13.99 25.39 7.97
N SER A 272 13.80 24.44 7.05
CA SER A 272 12.62 24.36 6.17
C SER A 272 11.66 23.24 6.54
N LEU A 273 12.03 22.41 7.53
CA LEU A 273 11.18 21.33 8.00
C LEU A 273 10.03 21.91 8.84
N SER A 274 8.79 21.70 8.40
CA SER A 274 7.56 22.07 9.09
C SER A 274 6.91 20.92 9.87
N ILE A 275 7.55 19.75 9.86
CA ILE A 275 7.02 18.49 10.39
C ILE A 275 8.03 17.89 11.37
N CYS A 276 7.58 17.22 12.42
CA CYS A 276 8.44 16.53 13.38
C CYS A 276 9.16 15.33 12.72
N PRO A 277 10.50 15.21 12.78
CA PRO A 277 11.22 14.10 12.16
C PRO A 277 10.98 12.80 12.94
N THR A 278 10.44 11.79 12.26
CA THR A 278 10.18 10.47 12.84
C THR A 278 10.11 9.40 11.76
N ALA A 279 10.59 8.20 12.10
CA ALA A 279 10.50 7.03 11.25
C ALA A 279 9.08 6.66 10.83
N ALA A 280 8.07 7.03 11.63
CA ALA A 280 6.67 6.77 11.33
C ALA A 280 6.15 7.59 10.12
N LEU A 281 6.90 8.61 9.68
CA LEU A 281 6.64 9.35 8.44
C LEU A 281 7.34 8.73 7.22
N CYS A 282 8.22 7.77 7.43
CA CYS A 282 8.90 7.09 6.34
C CYS A 282 7.99 6.00 5.76
N GLU A 283 7.81 6.04 4.45
CA GLU A 283 6.98 5.06 3.76
C GLU A 283 7.86 3.87 3.37
N MET A 284 7.49 2.69 3.85
CA MET A 284 8.29 1.47 3.72
C MET A 284 7.67 0.50 2.69
N PRO A 285 8.47 -0.14 1.83
CA PRO A 285 7.99 -1.08 0.83
C PRO A 285 7.45 -2.36 1.46
N GLN A 286 6.30 -2.87 1.01
CA GLN A 286 5.74 -4.09 1.58
C GLN A 286 6.50 -5.34 1.13
N LEU A 287 7.01 -6.11 2.10
CA LEU A 287 7.66 -7.40 1.89
C LEU A 287 6.76 -8.54 2.37
N ASP A 288 6.67 -9.60 1.57
CA ASP A 288 6.01 -10.86 1.91
C ASP A 288 6.93 -11.72 2.79
N VAL A 289 7.11 -11.29 4.04
CA VAL A 289 7.97 -11.95 5.04
C VAL A 289 7.27 -11.96 6.40
N ASN A 290 7.46 -13.01 7.19
CA ASN A 290 6.99 -13.01 8.57
C ASN A 290 7.78 -11.96 9.37
N CYS A 291 7.10 -11.19 10.21
CA CYS A 291 7.74 -10.17 11.04
C CYS A 291 7.27 -10.23 12.50
N VAL A 292 8.21 -10.00 13.42
CA VAL A 292 7.91 -9.78 14.83
C VAL A 292 7.62 -8.29 15.03
N ASN A 293 6.36 -7.98 15.32
CA ASN A 293 5.82 -6.62 15.43
C ASN A 293 5.43 -6.27 16.87
N LEU A 294 5.48 -4.98 17.21
CA LEU A 294 5.01 -4.44 18.48
C LEU A 294 3.49 -4.27 18.48
N ARG A 295 2.81 -4.94 19.42
CA ARG A 295 1.39 -4.73 19.72
C ARG A 295 1.25 -3.94 21.03
N THR A 296 0.57 -2.80 20.95
CA THR A 296 0.25 -2.00 22.14
C THR A 296 -1.24 -1.65 22.20
N LYS A 297 -1.87 -1.88 23.35
CA LYS A 297 -3.22 -1.39 23.68
C LYS A 297 -3.14 -0.51 24.93
N PHE A 298 -4.10 0.39 25.10
CA PHE A 298 -4.13 1.31 26.22
C PHE A 298 -5.44 1.21 27.03
N LYS A 299 -5.33 1.46 28.32
CA LYS A 299 -6.42 1.81 29.23
C LYS A 299 -6.29 3.31 29.54
N SER A 300 -7.38 4.05 29.36
CA SER A 300 -7.41 5.49 29.57
C SER A 300 -8.26 5.82 30.79
N THR A 301 -7.68 6.51 31.77
CA THR A 301 -8.39 6.98 32.97
C THR A 301 -8.33 8.50 33.01
N GLN A 302 -9.48 9.17 33.15
CA GLN A 302 -9.50 10.62 33.37
C GLN A 302 -9.22 10.91 34.86
N LEU A 303 -8.09 11.55 35.16
CA LEU A 303 -7.72 11.89 36.54
C LEU A 303 -8.37 13.20 37.00
N LEU A 304 -8.44 14.18 36.10
CA LEU A 304 -9.11 15.47 36.26
C LEU A 304 -9.67 15.92 34.90
N LYS A 305 -10.53 16.94 34.90
CA LYS A 305 -11.06 17.52 33.65
C LYS A 305 -9.89 17.97 32.76
N GLY A 306 -9.78 17.36 31.57
CA GLY A 306 -8.70 17.63 30.61
C GLY A 306 -7.36 16.94 30.91
N VAL A 307 -7.26 16.13 31.96
CA VAL A 307 -6.04 15.38 32.31
C VAL A 307 -6.34 13.89 32.32
N HIS A 308 -5.74 13.18 31.37
CA HIS A 308 -5.94 11.76 31.17
C HIS A 308 -4.63 11.00 31.39
N LEU A 309 -4.71 9.87 32.09
CA LEU A 309 -3.64 8.90 32.23
C LEU A 309 -3.90 7.74 31.26
N HIS A 310 -2.98 7.58 30.30
CA HIS A 310 -3.03 6.49 29.33
C HIS A 310 -1.98 5.45 29.69
N GLN A 311 -2.44 4.25 30.04
CA GLN A 311 -1.58 3.17 30.50
C GLN A 311 -1.62 2.02 29.52
N ARG A 312 -0.47 1.40 29.27
CA ARG A 312 -0.41 0.23 28.39
C ARG A 312 -1.12 -0.95 29.09
N SER A 313 -2.11 -1.53 28.43
CA SER A 313 -2.86 -2.71 28.88
C SER A 313 -2.41 -3.99 28.19
N VAL A 314 -1.95 -3.87 26.94
CA VAL A 314 -1.21 -4.91 26.21
C VAL A 314 0.05 -4.25 25.68
N HIS A 315 1.20 -4.90 25.83
CA HIS A 315 2.48 -4.37 25.39
C HIS A 315 3.48 -5.50 25.16
N GLU A 316 3.45 -6.08 23.98
CA GLU A 316 4.19 -7.31 23.68
C GLU A 316 4.61 -7.36 22.21
N LEU A 317 5.56 -8.24 21.93
CA LEU A 317 5.97 -8.59 20.59
C LEU A 317 5.15 -9.78 20.11
N TYR A 318 4.66 -9.73 18.87
CA TYR A 318 3.92 -10.81 18.25
C TYR A 318 4.42 -11.07 16.84
N GLU A 319 4.41 -12.32 16.42
CA GLU A 319 4.74 -12.68 15.04
C GLU A 319 3.50 -12.48 14.14
N SER A 320 3.71 -11.87 12.97
CA SER A 320 2.68 -11.66 11.95
C SER A 320 3.18 -12.15 10.60
N PRO A 321 2.35 -12.89 9.84
CA PRO A 321 2.67 -13.26 8.46
C PRO A 321 2.53 -12.10 7.47
N ASN A 322 1.96 -10.97 7.89
CA ASN A 322 1.60 -9.85 7.00
C ASN A 322 2.70 -8.78 6.87
N GLY A 323 3.98 -9.15 7.07
CA GLY A 323 5.10 -8.21 7.00
C GLY A 323 5.32 -7.39 8.27
N CYS A 324 6.29 -6.47 8.19
CA CYS A 324 6.69 -5.59 9.29
C CYS A 324 5.78 -4.35 9.47
N PHE A 325 4.59 -4.41 8.89
CA PHE A 325 3.60 -3.34 8.96
C PHE A 325 2.75 -3.52 10.19
N PHE A 326 2.40 -2.38 10.77
CA PHE A 326 1.38 -2.36 11.80
C PHE A 326 0.03 -2.58 11.13
N GLU A 327 -0.76 -3.51 11.67
CA GLU A 327 -2.14 -3.78 11.23
C GLU A 327 -3.02 -2.55 11.45
N ASP A 328 -2.91 -1.56 10.57
CA ASP A 328 -3.87 -0.48 10.46
C ASP A 328 -5.02 -1.03 9.63
N ASN A 329 -5.93 -1.72 10.31
CA ASN A 329 -7.24 -2.08 9.76
C ASN A 329 -7.89 -0.79 9.26
N THR A 330 -7.90 -0.58 7.96
CA THR A 330 -8.37 0.66 7.35
C THR A 330 -9.54 0.38 6.43
N VAL A 331 -10.50 1.29 6.42
CA VAL A 331 -11.54 1.31 5.40
C VAL A 331 -11.31 2.50 4.49
N ALA A 332 -11.42 2.27 3.19
CA ALA A 332 -11.45 3.30 2.16
C ALA A 332 -12.90 3.56 1.75
N VAL A 333 -13.32 4.83 1.81
CA VAL A 333 -14.62 5.29 1.30
C VAL A 333 -14.38 6.14 0.06
N ILE A 334 -14.86 5.67 -1.09
CA ILE A 334 -14.78 6.40 -2.36
C ILE A 334 -16.02 7.28 -2.48
N LEU A 335 -15.82 8.58 -2.70
CA LEU A 335 -16.91 9.55 -2.76
C LEU A 335 -16.66 10.60 -3.86
N ASN A 336 -17.71 11.00 -4.56
CA ASN A 336 -17.67 12.17 -5.43
C ASN A 336 -18.14 13.38 -4.64
N ALA A 337 -17.36 14.46 -4.67
CA ALA A 337 -17.69 15.69 -3.96
C ALA A 337 -17.26 16.91 -4.77
N ARG A 338 -17.74 18.09 -4.38
CA ARG A 338 -17.25 19.36 -4.92
C ARG A 338 -15.76 19.49 -4.64
N LYS A 339 -15.01 20.11 -5.55
CA LYS A 339 -13.55 20.33 -5.41
C LYS A 339 -13.15 21.08 -4.13
N SER A 340 -14.07 21.83 -3.53
CA SER A 340 -13.89 22.55 -2.25
C SER A 340 -14.14 21.70 -0.99
N ALA A 341 -14.50 20.42 -1.12
CA ALA A 341 -14.80 19.54 0.00
C ALA A 341 -13.64 19.03 0.90
N PRO A 342 -12.34 19.06 0.53
CA PRO A 342 -11.32 18.32 1.29
C PRO A 342 -11.03 18.87 2.71
N HIS A 343 -11.64 19.99 3.09
CA HIS A 343 -11.53 20.56 4.43
C HIS A 343 -12.64 20.11 5.40
N LEU A 344 -13.54 19.22 4.97
CA LEU A 344 -14.58 18.70 5.84
C LEU A 344 -14.00 17.72 6.89
N PRO A 345 -14.22 17.95 8.20
CA PRO A 345 -13.74 17.06 9.26
C PRO A 345 -14.61 15.80 9.33
N ILE A 346 -14.42 14.89 8.38
CA ILE A 346 -15.17 13.63 8.32
C ILE A 346 -14.67 12.66 9.40
N MET A 347 -15.61 12.05 10.10
CA MET A 347 -15.38 10.98 11.06
C MET A 347 -15.99 9.68 10.54
N CYS A 348 -15.25 8.58 10.68
CA CYS A 348 -15.77 7.23 10.48
C CYS A 348 -16.01 6.58 11.84
N HIS A 349 -17.12 5.86 11.98
CA HIS A 349 -17.43 5.05 13.14
C HIS A 349 -17.66 3.62 12.66
N SER A 350 -16.84 2.69 13.15
CA SER A 350 -16.86 1.28 12.78
C SER A 350 -17.21 0.42 13.99
N THR A 351 -17.91 -0.69 13.79
CA THR A 351 -18.25 -1.65 14.85
C THR A 351 -18.12 -3.07 14.32
N ASP A 352 -17.49 -3.96 15.10
CA ASP A 352 -17.33 -5.37 14.75
C ASP A 352 -18.46 -6.23 15.34
N ARG A 353 -18.49 -7.51 14.97
CA ARG A 353 -19.49 -8.49 15.44
C ARG A 353 -19.54 -8.67 16.96
N SER A 354 -18.46 -8.34 17.66
CA SER A 354 -18.37 -8.43 19.12
C SER A 354 -18.92 -7.19 19.83
N GLY A 355 -19.31 -6.15 19.05
CA GLY A 355 -19.75 -4.86 19.56
C GLY A 355 -18.61 -3.91 19.89
N LYS A 356 -17.36 -4.25 19.55
CA LYS A 356 -16.23 -3.32 19.69
C LYS A 356 -16.37 -2.23 18.65
N ALA A 357 -16.29 -0.97 19.08
CA ALA A 357 -16.40 0.19 18.22
C ALA A 357 -15.10 0.99 18.15
N LEU A 358 -14.85 1.64 17.02
CA LEU A 358 -13.77 2.61 16.84
C LEU A 358 -14.29 3.81 16.05
N SER A 359 -14.01 5.02 16.54
CA SER A 359 -14.23 6.27 15.81
C SER A 359 -12.88 6.86 15.41
N SER A 360 -12.74 7.31 14.16
CA SER A 360 -11.49 7.91 13.68
C SER A 360 -11.75 9.01 12.65
N HIS A 361 -10.86 10.00 12.61
CA HIS A 361 -10.85 10.99 11.54
C HIS A 361 -10.51 10.34 10.20
N ALA A 362 -11.20 10.77 9.15
CA ALA A 362 -10.91 10.36 7.80
C ALA A 362 -9.79 11.23 7.20
N LYS A 363 -8.79 10.59 6.59
CA LYS A 363 -7.85 11.26 5.70
C LYS A 363 -8.45 11.28 4.30
N MET A 364 -8.94 12.45 3.88
CA MET A 364 -9.50 12.63 2.54
C MET A 364 -8.46 13.12 1.55
N VAL A 365 -8.34 12.43 0.41
CA VAL A 365 -7.43 12.83 -0.67
C VAL A 365 -8.12 12.68 -2.04
N PRO A 366 -7.89 13.60 -3.00
CA PRO A 366 -8.40 13.44 -4.35
C PRO A 366 -7.69 12.25 -5.02
N LEU A 367 -8.46 11.40 -5.71
CA LEU A 367 -7.93 10.29 -6.48
C LEU A 367 -7.33 10.79 -7.80
N ALA A 368 -7.99 11.72 -8.48
CA ALA A 368 -7.46 12.43 -9.63
C ALA A 368 -8.00 13.86 -9.63
N ILE A 369 -7.21 14.82 -10.13
CA ILE A 369 -7.68 16.21 -10.25
C ILE A 369 -8.50 16.33 -11.54
N ALA A 370 -9.82 16.35 -11.40
CA ALA A 370 -10.72 16.51 -12.54
C ALA A 370 -10.47 17.84 -13.27
N PRO A 371 -10.61 17.89 -14.61
CA PRO A 371 -10.46 19.10 -15.40
C PRO A 371 -11.20 20.30 -14.83
N GLY A 372 -10.65 21.50 -14.96
CA GLY A 372 -11.14 22.73 -14.31
C GLY A 372 -12.64 22.98 -14.47
N GLN A 373 -13.17 22.64 -15.64
CA GLN A 373 -14.58 22.78 -16.03
C GLN A 373 -15.56 21.81 -15.35
N CYS A 374 -15.08 20.75 -14.70
CA CYS A 374 -15.91 19.84 -13.91
C CYS A 374 -16.14 20.40 -12.50
N ALA A 375 -17.38 20.44 -12.01
CA ALA A 375 -17.68 20.90 -10.65
C ALA A 375 -17.33 19.85 -9.57
N LEU A 376 -17.33 18.57 -9.93
CA LEU A 376 -17.08 17.44 -9.03
C LEU A 376 -15.71 16.80 -9.29
N THR A 377 -15.21 16.11 -8.28
CA THR A 377 -14.04 15.25 -8.37
C THR A 377 -14.20 14.07 -7.41
N THR A 378 -13.48 12.99 -7.67
CA THR A 378 -13.51 11.78 -6.85
C THR A 378 -12.43 11.82 -5.78
N TYR A 379 -12.84 11.61 -4.53
CA TYR A 379 -11.97 11.48 -3.37
C TYR A 379 -11.99 10.04 -2.84
N VAL A 380 -10.92 9.67 -2.16
CA VAL A 380 -10.91 8.56 -1.22
C VAL A 380 -10.70 9.11 0.19
N ALA A 381 -11.56 8.68 1.11
CA ALA A 381 -11.44 8.93 2.53
C ALA A 381 -10.99 7.64 3.22
N THR A 382 -9.79 7.65 3.81
CA THR A 382 -9.27 6.49 4.56
C THR A 382 -9.44 6.70 6.05
N CYS A 383 -9.96 5.68 6.73
CA CYS A 383 -10.26 5.70 8.16
C CYS A 383 -9.66 4.48 8.85
N LYS A 384 -9.12 4.66 10.07
CA LYS A 384 -8.80 3.53 10.95
C LYS A 384 -10.12 2.88 11.39
N SER A 385 -10.16 1.56 11.43
CA SER A 385 -11.35 0.77 11.70
C SER A 385 -11.04 -0.40 12.62
N VAL A 386 -12.09 -1.00 13.19
CA VAL A 386 -11.98 -2.35 13.77
C VAL A 386 -11.69 -3.37 12.66
N PRO A 387 -10.99 -4.49 12.95
CA PRO A 387 -10.83 -5.57 11.98
C PRO A 387 -12.20 -6.09 11.54
N GLU A 388 -12.38 -6.31 10.23
CA GLU A 388 -13.64 -6.79 9.63
C GLU A 388 -14.91 -6.09 10.16
N PRO A 389 -15.07 -4.77 9.92
CA PRO A 389 -16.20 -4.03 10.44
C PRO A 389 -17.51 -4.60 9.89
N GLU A 390 -18.45 -4.90 10.79
CA GLU A 390 -19.81 -5.31 10.44
C GLU A 390 -20.67 -4.08 10.10
N GLU A 391 -20.47 -2.99 10.84
CA GLU A 391 -21.11 -1.71 10.58
C GLU A 391 -20.07 -0.61 10.37
N LEU A 392 -20.36 0.27 9.42
CA LEU A 392 -19.62 1.51 9.19
C LEU A 392 -20.61 2.66 9.04
N SER A 393 -20.28 3.79 9.64
CA SER A 393 -21.07 5.00 9.55
C SER A 393 -20.17 6.24 9.51
N MET A 394 -20.68 7.32 8.94
CA MET A 394 -19.94 8.56 8.74
C MET A 394 -20.67 9.73 9.37
N SER A 395 -19.91 10.70 9.89
CA SER A 395 -20.40 11.99 10.33
C SER A 395 -19.44 13.11 9.92
N VAL A 396 -19.89 14.36 10.01
CA VAL A 396 -19.03 15.54 9.87
C VAL A 396 -18.95 16.21 11.24
N HIS A 397 -17.75 16.28 11.82
CA HIS A 397 -17.51 16.79 13.17
C HIS A 397 -18.36 16.05 14.24
N THR A 398 -19.16 16.76 15.02
CA THR A 398 -20.11 16.23 16.02
C THR A 398 -21.54 16.14 15.49
N GLY A 399 -21.72 16.23 14.17
CA GLY A 399 -23.02 16.15 13.51
C GLY A 399 -23.65 14.76 13.52
N PRO A 400 -24.85 14.61 12.93
CA PRO A 400 -25.52 13.32 12.80
C PRO A 400 -24.65 12.28 12.11
N THR A 401 -24.83 11.03 12.52
CA THR A 401 -24.13 9.87 11.94
C THR A 401 -25.05 9.13 10.98
N GLU A 402 -24.53 8.74 9.82
CA GLU A 402 -25.26 7.97 8.81
C GLU A 402 -24.52 6.67 8.48
N LYS A 403 -25.22 5.53 8.54
CA LYS A 403 -24.67 4.22 8.16
C LYS A 403 -24.40 4.16 6.66
N ILE A 404 -23.28 3.57 6.25
CA ILE A 404 -22.89 3.37 4.86
C ILE A 404 -22.60 1.90 4.58
N SER A 405 -22.83 1.47 3.33
CA SER A 405 -22.57 0.09 2.91
C SER A 405 -21.07 -0.22 2.88
N VAL A 406 -20.69 -1.37 3.44
CA VAL A 406 -19.31 -1.87 3.42
C VAL A 406 -19.18 -2.97 2.39
N THR A 407 -18.30 -2.78 1.42
CA THR A 407 -17.82 -3.87 0.55
C THR A 407 -16.63 -4.51 1.23
N LYS A 408 -16.66 -5.83 1.41
CA LYS A 408 -15.52 -6.57 1.98
C LYS A 408 -14.39 -6.65 0.96
N ALA A 409 -13.16 -6.57 1.45
CA ALA A 409 -12.00 -6.91 0.64
C ALA A 409 -12.09 -8.38 0.22
N ASP A 410 -11.63 -8.65 -0.99
CA ASP A 410 -11.41 -10.00 -1.48
C ASP A 410 -10.05 -10.51 -0.96
N TYR A 411 -10.01 -11.76 -0.52
CA TYR A 411 -8.82 -12.43 0.01
C TYR A 411 -8.48 -13.72 -0.74
N GLU A 412 -9.20 -14.03 -1.82
CA GLU A 412 -8.91 -15.20 -2.65
C GLU A 412 -7.75 -14.85 -3.59
N ARG A 413 -6.58 -15.45 -3.34
CA ARG A 413 -5.36 -15.13 -4.07
C ARG A 413 -5.52 -15.30 -5.58
N ARG A 414 -5.26 -14.21 -6.32
CA ARG A 414 -5.28 -14.15 -7.79
C ARG A 414 -3.97 -13.58 -8.29
N GLN A 415 -3.52 -14.05 -9.44
CA GLN A 415 -2.33 -13.55 -10.11
C GLN A 415 -2.65 -12.23 -10.84
N LEU A 416 -3.72 -12.21 -11.63
CA LEU A 416 -4.13 -11.05 -12.42
C LEU A 416 -5.63 -10.82 -12.37
N VAL A 417 -6.03 -9.66 -11.86
CA VAL A 417 -7.40 -9.13 -11.95
C VAL A 417 -7.43 -8.02 -13.00
N VAL A 418 -8.41 -8.06 -13.91
CA VAL A 418 -8.62 -7.05 -14.94
C VAL A 418 -9.85 -6.21 -14.59
N CYS A 419 -9.61 -4.97 -14.15
CA CYS A 419 -10.65 -3.99 -13.89
C CYS A 419 -11.03 -3.29 -15.19
N MET A 420 -12.15 -3.70 -15.80
CA MET A 420 -12.67 -3.16 -17.04
C MET A 420 -13.50 -1.91 -16.79
N SER A 421 -13.47 -1.00 -17.77
CA SER A 421 -14.39 0.14 -17.83
C SER A 421 -15.85 -0.30 -17.76
N ARG A 422 -16.72 0.65 -17.39
CA ARG A 422 -18.15 0.43 -17.33
C ARG A 422 -18.76 0.19 -18.73
N ILE A 423 -19.84 -0.58 -18.76
CA ILE A 423 -20.64 -0.91 -19.94
C ILE A 423 -21.91 -0.06 -19.90
N PHE A 424 -22.15 0.71 -20.95
CA PHE A 424 -23.32 1.57 -21.11
C PHE A 424 -23.67 1.67 -22.59
N TYR A 425 -24.97 1.63 -22.91
CA TYR A 425 -25.51 1.52 -24.28
C TYR A 425 -24.82 0.43 -25.11
N PHE A 426 -24.52 -0.69 -24.46
CA PHE A 426 -23.58 -1.64 -25.04
C PHE A 426 -24.29 -2.68 -25.90
N GLU A 427 -23.86 -2.74 -27.17
CA GLU A 427 -24.38 -3.64 -28.20
C GLU A 427 -23.28 -4.34 -28.99
N HIS A 428 -22.03 -3.86 -28.88
CA HIS A 428 -20.93 -4.28 -29.76
C HIS A 428 -20.33 -5.60 -29.26
N TRP A 429 -21.07 -6.69 -29.46
CA TRP A 429 -20.76 -8.01 -28.94
C TRP A 429 -19.45 -8.59 -29.50
N GLN A 430 -19.09 -8.25 -30.76
CA GLN A 430 -17.82 -8.66 -31.37
C GLN A 430 -16.64 -8.18 -30.52
N LEU A 431 -16.68 -6.92 -30.08
CA LEU A 431 -15.66 -6.33 -29.23
C LEU A 431 -15.59 -7.01 -27.86
N LEU A 432 -16.75 -7.16 -27.22
CA LEU A 432 -16.84 -7.71 -25.87
C LEU A 432 -16.29 -9.13 -25.79
N PHE A 433 -16.80 -10.04 -26.62
CA PHE A 433 -16.41 -11.46 -26.54
C PHE A 433 -14.99 -11.69 -27.03
N THR A 434 -14.52 -10.93 -28.03
CA THR A 434 -13.11 -11.00 -28.46
C THR A 434 -12.19 -10.59 -27.33
N SER A 435 -12.50 -9.50 -26.62
CA SER A 435 -11.67 -9.03 -25.51
C SER A 435 -11.68 -10.00 -24.33
N LEU A 436 -12.87 -10.49 -23.93
CA LEU A 436 -13.02 -11.50 -22.87
C LEU A 436 -12.16 -12.74 -23.14
N GLU A 437 -12.27 -13.32 -24.34
CA GLU A 437 -11.57 -14.56 -24.68
C GLU A 437 -10.06 -14.36 -24.85
N ILE A 438 -9.59 -13.21 -25.33
CA ILE A 438 -8.16 -12.90 -25.38
C ILE A 438 -7.59 -12.79 -23.96
N TYR A 439 -8.25 -12.06 -23.07
CA TYR A 439 -7.81 -11.96 -21.67
C TYR A 439 -7.81 -13.32 -20.97
N ARG A 440 -8.84 -14.14 -21.22
CA ARG A 440 -8.93 -15.52 -20.70
C ARG A 440 -7.79 -16.38 -21.22
N TYR A 441 -7.49 -16.28 -22.52
CA TYR A 441 -6.47 -17.09 -23.18
C TYR A 441 -5.06 -16.81 -22.65
N PHE A 442 -4.71 -15.55 -22.40
CA PHE A 442 -3.40 -15.15 -21.88
C PHE A 442 -3.26 -15.24 -20.36
N GLY A 443 -4.31 -15.72 -19.66
CA GLY A 443 -4.23 -16.12 -18.26
C GLY A 443 -4.65 -15.04 -17.24
N ALA A 444 -5.62 -14.18 -17.57
CA ALA A 444 -6.32 -13.42 -16.53
C ALA A 444 -7.16 -14.36 -15.65
N ASP A 445 -7.18 -14.13 -14.34
CA ASP A 445 -7.98 -14.96 -13.41
C ASP A 445 -9.42 -14.47 -13.31
N LEU A 446 -9.60 -13.14 -13.30
CA LEU A 446 -10.88 -12.50 -13.10
C LEU A 446 -10.94 -11.17 -13.87
N MET A 447 -12.04 -10.95 -14.59
CA MET A 447 -12.40 -9.66 -15.14
C MET A 447 -13.55 -9.06 -14.34
N VAL A 448 -13.49 -7.77 -14.03
CA VAL A 448 -14.51 -7.07 -13.24
C VAL A 448 -15.05 -5.92 -14.06
N THR A 449 -16.37 -5.81 -14.18
CA THR A 449 -17.01 -4.71 -14.92
C THR A 449 -18.25 -4.22 -14.22
N TYR A 450 -18.70 -3.04 -14.67
CA TYR A 450 -19.82 -2.32 -14.09
C TYR A 450 -20.86 -2.03 -15.17
N ILE A 451 -22.10 -2.48 -14.96
CA ILE A 451 -23.18 -2.39 -15.95
C ILE A 451 -24.07 -1.19 -15.63
N GLU A 452 -24.23 -0.31 -16.62
CA GLU A 452 -25.27 0.73 -16.63
C GLU A 452 -26.38 0.38 -17.62
N SER A 453 -26.02 -0.01 -18.84
CA SER A 453 -26.98 -0.57 -19.79
C SER A 453 -26.31 -1.43 -20.86
N VAL A 454 -26.93 -2.57 -21.19
CA VAL A 454 -26.44 -3.55 -22.17
C VAL A 454 -27.62 -4.35 -22.74
N ILE A 455 -27.54 -4.76 -24.00
CA ILE A 455 -28.56 -5.64 -24.62
C ILE A 455 -28.73 -6.92 -23.79
N SER A 456 -29.98 -7.34 -23.56
CA SER A 456 -30.30 -8.50 -22.70
C SER A 456 -29.60 -9.78 -23.13
N ASP A 457 -29.53 -10.07 -24.43
CA ASP A 457 -28.87 -11.27 -24.94
C ASP A 457 -27.35 -11.26 -24.71
N ILE A 458 -26.73 -10.08 -24.77
CA ILE A 458 -25.32 -9.92 -24.40
C ILE A 458 -25.14 -10.20 -22.90
N ALA A 459 -26.01 -9.63 -22.05
CA ALA A 459 -25.98 -9.85 -20.61
C ALA A 459 -26.20 -11.34 -20.24
N ALA A 460 -27.06 -12.06 -20.98
CA ALA A 460 -27.29 -13.48 -20.80
C ALA A 460 -26.01 -14.30 -21.04
N ILE A 461 -25.22 -13.94 -22.06
CA ILE A 461 -23.93 -14.58 -22.33
C ILE A 461 -22.88 -14.17 -21.29
N MET A 462 -22.84 -12.89 -20.89
CA MET A 462 -21.94 -12.44 -19.80
C MET A 462 -22.20 -13.17 -18.48
N ASN A 463 -23.46 -13.48 -18.16
CA ASN A 463 -23.82 -14.28 -17.00
C ASN A 463 -23.24 -15.71 -17.05
N ALA A 464 -23.01 -16.28 -18.23
CA ALA A 464 -22.31 -17.56 -18.33
C ALA A 464 -20.83 -17.44 -17.95
N TYR A 465 -20.15 -16.35 -18.36
CA TYR A 465 -18.79 -16.07 -17.88
C TYR A 465 -18.71 -15.84 -16.38
N GLU A 466 -19.73 -15.19 -15.80
CA GLU A 466 -19.81 -14.99 -14.35
C GLU A 466 -20.03 -16.31 -13.60
N LYS A 467 -20.89 -17.19 -14.12
CA LYS A 467 -21.06 -18.55 -13.59
C LYS A 467 -19.79 -19.41 -13.70
N GLU A 468 -18.96 -19.18 -14.72
CA GLU A 468 -17.66 -19.83 -14.86
C GLU A 468 -16.56 -19.20 -13.97
N GLY A 469 -16.87 -18.13 -13.23
CA GLY A 469 -15.96 -17.45 -12.32
C GLY A 469 -14.95 -16.52 -12.99
N PHE A 470 -15.06 -16.31 -14.31
CA PHE A 470 -14.11 -15.47 -15.07
C PHE A 470 -14.52 -13.99 -15.12
N LEU A 471 -15.82 -13.69 -15.02
CA LEU A 471 -16.36 -12.33 -15.04
C LEU A 471 -17.09 -12.02 -13.72
N LYS A 472 -16.93 -10.81 -13.19
CA LYS A 472 -17.74 -10.29 -12.09
C LYS A 472 -18.47 -9.05 -12.56
N MET A 473 -19.79 -9.14 -12.68
CA MET A 473 -20.65 -8.05 -13.08
C MET A 473 -21.19 -7.33 -11.85
N LYS A 474 -21.07 -6.00 -11.84
CA LYS A 474 -21.58 -5.16 -10.75
C LYS A 474 -22.48 -4.08 -11.31
N PRO A 475 -23.49 -3.59 -10.58
CA PRO A 475 -24.26 -2.45 -11.06
C PRO A 475 -23.40 -1.18 -11.02
N GLY A 476 -23.49 -0.33 -12.06
CA GLY A 476 -22.67 0.87 -12.28
C GLY A 476 -22.86 2.01 -11.27
N ILE A 477 -22.67 3.26 -11.69
CA ILE A 477 -22.89 4.40 -10.78
C ILE A 477 -23.50 5.59 -11.51
N ARG A 478 -24.64 6.05 -10.98
CA ARG A 478 -25.21 7.38 -11.27
C ARG A 478 -25.18 8.20 -9.99
N LEU A 479 -25.02 9.51 -10.12
CA LEU A 479 -25.07 10.46 -9.01
C LEU A 479 -26.51 10.95 -8.83
N PHE A 480 -26.89 11.22 -7.58
CA PHE A 480 -28.18 11.81 -7.25
C PHE A 480 -28.20 13.30 -7.54
N GLN A 481 -29.23 13.79 -8.22
CA GLN A 481 -29.52 15.22 -8.34
C GLN A 481 -30.57 15.61 -7.28
N PRO A 482 -30.19 16.34 -6.22
CA PRO A 482 -31.14 16.81 -5.22
C PRO A 482 -32.07 17.90 -5.78
N ASP A 483 -33.29 17.98 -5.24
CA ASP A 483 -34.21 19.07 -5.53
C ASP A 483 -33.56 20.43 -5.21
N GLY A 484 -33.61 21.36 -6.15
CA GLY A 484 -33.02 22.69 -6.01
C GLY A 484 -31.54 22.81 -6.37
N LEU A 485 -30.87 21.72 -6.78
CA LEU A 485 -29.56 21.81 -7.42
C LEU A 485 -29.73 22.28 -8.88
N ASP A 486 -29.04 23.35 -9.25
CA ASP A 486 -29.14 24.06 -10.53
C ASP A 486 -28.44 23.34 -11.70
N TYR A 487 -27.78 22.22 -11.44
CA TYR A 487 -27.12 21.38 -12.43
C TYR A 487 -27.31 19.89 -12.12
N ASP A 488 -27.21 19.04 -13.14
CA ASP A 488 -27.13 17.58 -12.96
C ASP A 488 -25.69 17.17 -12.61
N PRO A 489 -25.45 16.56 -11.43
CA PRO A 489 -24.13 16.05 -11.03
C PRO A 489 -23.49 15.07 -12.03
N ASN A 490 -24.28 14.30 -12.77
CA ASN A 490 -23.78 13.36 -13.79
C ASN A 490 -23.18 14.08 -15.01
N LEU A 491 -23.55 15.35 -15.22
CA LEU A 491 -22.96 16.25 -16.22
C LEU A 491 -21.68 16.96 -15.73
N GLN A 492 -21.35 16.81 -14.45
CA GLN A 492 -20.30 17.58 -13.78
C GLN A 492 -19.17 16.73 -13.20
N ASN A 493 -19.14 15.44 -13.53
CA ASN A 493 -18.04 14.53 -13.19
C ASN A 493 -17.38 14.00 -14.46
N GLU A 494 -16.05 13.92 -14.44
CA GLU A 494 -15.28 13.54 -15.63
C GLU A 494 -15.52 12.08 -16.02
N TRP A 495 -15.55 11.84 -17.33
CA TRP A 495 -15.59 10.52 -17.95
C TRP A 495 -16.72 9.62 -17.43
N GLY A 496 -17.82 10.23 -16.99
CA GLY A 496 -18.98 9.52 -16.47
C GLY A 496 -18.67 8.61 -15.28
N ASN A 497 -17.99 9.12 -14.25
CA ASN A 497 -17.72 8.36 -13.03
C ASN A 497 -16.88 7.07 -13.25
N MET A 498 -16.00 7.01 -14.26
CA MET A 498 -15.13 5.84 -14.45
C MET A 498 -14.11 5.67 -13.33
N ILE A 499 -13.56 6.77 -12.82
CA ILE A 499 -12.56 6.80 -11.74
C ILE A 499 -13.05 6.11 -10.45
N PRO A 500 -14.22 6.43 -9.89
CA PRO A 500 -14.70 5.74 -8.69
C PRO A 500 -14.94 4.24 -8.92
N LEU A 501 -15.28 3.81 -10.14
CA LEU A 501 -15.48 2.40 -10.46
C LEU A 501 -14.16 1.64 -10.55
N PHE A 502 -13.14 2.18 -11.22
CA PHE A 502 -11.79 1.61 -11.23
C PHE A 502 -11.21 1.51 -9.83
N ASN A 503 -11.37 2.55 -9.01
CA ASN A 503 -10.87 2.51 -7.65
C ASN A 503 -11.70 1.57 -6.77
N SER A 504 -13.01 1.42 -7.00
CA SER A 504 -13.79 0.40 -6.30
C SER A 504 -13.31 -1.01 -6.62
N CYS A 505 -12.87 -1.27 -7.86
CA CYS A 505 -12.24 -2.55 -8.22
C CYS A 505 -10.86 -2.70 -7.57
N LEU A 506 -10.02 -1.65 -7.63
CA LEU A 506 -8.71 -1.62 -6.97
C LEU A 506 -8.83 -2.01 -5.50
N TYR A 507 -9.62 -1.29 -4.71
CA TYR A 507 -9.71 -1.50 -3.26
C TYR A 507 -10.37 -2.82 -2.88
N GLU A 508 -11.25 -3.37 -3.71
CA GLU A 508 -11.84 -4.69 -3.46
C GLU A 508 -10.79 -5.80 -3.63
N PHE A 509 -9.98 -5.74 -4.69
CA PHE A 509 -9.04 -6.81 -5.03
C PHE A 509 -7.59 -6.54 -4.60
N LYS A 510 -7.32 -5.41 -3.96
CA LYS A 510 -5.97 -4.96 -3.56
C LYS A 510 -5.22 -5.98 -2.70
N GLU A 511 -5.94 -6.68 -1.82
CA GLU A 511 -5.36 -7.67 -0.91
C GLU A 511 -5.31 -9.09 -1.52
N SER A 512 -6.04 -9.33 -2.61
CA SER A 512 -6.12 -10.63 -3.28
C SER A 512 -5.21 -10.78 -4.49
N ALA A 513 -4.92 -9.68 -5.20
CA ALA A 513 -4.31 -9.73 -6.53
C ALA A 513 -2.82 -9.38 -6.51
N GLU A 514 -1.99 -10.16 -7.20
CA GLU A 514 -0.57 -9.82 -7.41
C GLU A 514 -0.42 -8.62 -8.37
N PHE A 515 -1.23 -8.59 -9.44
CA PHE A 515 -1.34 -7.50 -10.39
C PHE A 515 -2.79 -7.13 -10.68
N ILE A 516 -3.06 -5.84 -10.90
CA ILE A 516 -4.36 -5.35 -11.39
C ILE A 516 -4.16 -4.56 -12.67
N LEU A 517 -4.85 -4.95 -13.73
CA LEU A 517 -4.86 -4.27 -15.03
C LEU A 517 -6.09 -3.36 -15.13
N PHE A 518 -5.92 -2.13 -15.63
CA PHE A 518 -7.04 -1.22 -15.94
C PHE A 518 -7.14 -1.02 -17.45
N ALA A 519 -8.30 -1.35 -18.03
CA ALA A 519 -8.54 -1.27 -19.46
C ALA A 519 -9.96 -0.84 -19.81
N ASP A 520 -10.10 -0.20 -20.96
CA ASP A 520 -11.40 -0.05 -21.62
C ASP A 520 -11.70 -1.32 -22.42
N TRP A 521 -12.95 -1.52 -22.82
CA TRP A 521 -13.32 -2.73 -23.57
C TRP A 521 -12.62 -2.85 -24.92
N ASP A 522 -12.23 -1.73 -25.52
CA ASP A 522 -11.44 -1.67 -26.75
C ASP A 522 -9.93 -1.71 -26.52
N ASP A 523 -9.43 -1.74 -25.29
CA ASP A 523 -8.00 -1.85 -25.00
C ASP A 523 -7.63 -3.28 -24.59
N VAL A 524 -7.04 -4.05 -25.50
CA VAL A 524 -6.61 -5.44 -25.22
C VAL A 524 -5.10 -5.52 -25.11
N LEU A 525 -4.58 -5.95 -23.96
CA LEU A 525 -3.14 -6.20 -23.80
C LEU A 525 -2.75 -7.46 -24.58
N ILE A 526 -1.77 -7.35 -25.47
CA ILE A 526 -1.27 -8.47 -26.27
C ILE A 526 0.22 -8.70 -25.92
N PRO A 527 0.58 -9.87 -25.37
CA PRO A 527 1.97 -10.21 -25.09
C PRO A 527 2.82 -10.34 -26.36
N ASN A 528 3.91 -9.58 -26.45
CA ASN A 528 4.83 -9.62 -27.59
C ASN A 528 5.98 -10.62 -27.38
N ASN A 529 6.47 -10.73 -26.16
CA ASN A 529 7.71 -11.45 -25.85
C ASN A 529 7.51 -12.71 -24.98
N TYR A 530 6.30 -12.92 -24.43
CA TYR A 530 5.99 -13.98 -23.48
C TYR A 530 4.68 -14.69 -23.82
N ARG A 531 4.42 -15.84 -23.18
CA ARG A 531 3.25 -16.68 -23.44
C ARG A 531 2.01 -16.29 -22.65
N THR A 532 2.19 -15.66 -21.52
CA THR A 532 1.11 -15.28 -20.60
C THR A 532 1.34 -13.86 -20.09
N TYR A 533 0.29 -13.23 -19.57
CA TYR A 533 0.43 -11.95 -18.90
C TYR A 533 1.38 -12.02 -17.71
N MET A 534 1.30 -13.10 -16.93
CA MET A 534 2.11 -13.23 -15.72
C MET A 534 3.61 -13.34 -16.00
N GLU A 535 4.02 -14.04 -17.06
CA GLU A 535 5.43 -14.08 -17.47
C GLU A 535 5.98 -12.67 -17.79
N GLU A 536 5.23 -11.86 -18.53
CA GLU A 536 5.60 -10.47 -18.84
C GLU A 536 5.62 -9.62 -17.56
N LEU A 537 4.56 -9.65 -16.76
CA LEU A 537 4.42 -8.79 -15.58
C LEU A 537 5.46 -9.07 -14.51
N VAL A 538 5.76 -10.35 -14.25
CA VAL A 538 6.83 -10.76 -13.32
C VAL A 538 8.21 -10.37 -13.85
N PHE A 539 8.43 -10.46 -15.16
CA PHE A 539 9.69 -9.98 -15.74
C PHE A 539 9.83 -8.46 -15.58
N GLN A 540 8.80 -7.70 -15.95
CA GLN A 540 8.81 -6.24 -15.87
C GLN A 540 8.98 -5.76 -14.41
N SER A 541 8.31 -6.39 -13.44
CA SER A 541 8.44 -6.02 -12.02
C SER A 541 9.83 -6.30 -11.45
N ARG A 542 10.54 -7.33 -11.95
CA ARG A 542 11.92 -7.64 -11.54
C ARG A 542 12.94 -6.66 -12.07
N ILE A 543 12.78 -6.21 -13.33
CA ILE A 543 13.70 -5.22 -13.92
C ILE A 543 13.37 -3.78 -13.50
N HIS A 544 12.16 -3.55 -12.97
CA HIS A 544 11.71 -2.29 -12.40
C HIS A 544 11.23 -2.50 -10.95
N PRO A 545 12.14 -2.78 -9.99
CA PRO A 545 11.77 -3.12 -8.62
C PRO A 545 11.02 -2.02 -7.87
N SER A 546 11.23 -0.75 -8.26
CA SER A 546 10.51 0.45 -7.78
C SER A 546 9.14 0.67 -8.42
N ALA A 547 8.73 -0.12 -9.42
CA ALA A 547 7.46 0.09 -10.09
C ALA A 547 6.28 -0.16 -9.12
N GLY A 548 5.44 0.84 -8.94
CA GLY A 548 4.07 0.67 -8.44
C GLY A 548 3.09 0.47 -9.58
N ALA A 549 3.37 1.06 -10.75
CA ALA A 549 2.58 0.90 -11.96
C ALA A 549 3.47 0.76 -13.20
N LEU A 550 3.13 -0.18 -14.06
CA LEU A 550 3.74 -0.43 -15.36
C LEU A 550 2.78 0.08 -16.44
N VAL A 551 3.15 1.16 -17.12
CA VAL A 551 2.34 1.74 -18.19
C VAL A 551 2.84 1.23 -19.53
N PHE A 552 2.05 0.37 -20.15
CA PHE A 552 2.35 -0.22 -21.44
C PHE A 552 1.99 0.74 -22.58
N PRO A 553 2.76 0.74 -23.67
CA PRO A 553 2.42 1.48 -24.87
C PRO A 553 1.09 0.99 -25.45
N ARG A 554 0.36 1.89 -26.08
CA ARG A 554 -0.96 1.63 -26.64
C ARG A 554 -0.98 2.01 -28.12
N HIS A 555 -1.45 1.12 -28.97
CA HIS A 555 -1.50 1.32 -30.41
C HIS A 555 -2.93 1.22 -30.88
N LYS A 556 -3.30 2.02 -31.89
CA LYS A 556 -4.50 1.70 -32.66
C LYS A 556 -4.35 0.33 -33.31
N ALA A 557 -5.44 -0.41 -33.40
CA ALA A 557 -5.47 -1.68 -34.10
C ALA A 557 -6.69 -1.76 -35.01
N THR A 558 -6.47 -2.36 -36.18
CA THR A 558 -7.53 -2.72 -37.12
C THR A 558 -7.95 -4.16 -36.88
N VAL A 559 -9.25 -4.38 -36.71
CA VAL A 559 -9.86 -5.65 -36.36
C VAL A 559 -10.80 -6.09 -37.49
N THR A 560 -10.65 -7.33 -37.97
CA THR A 560 -11.56 -7.89 -38.98
C THR A 560 -12.54 -8.87 -38.33
N VAL A 561 -13.84 -8.62 -38.43
CA VAL A 561 -14.89 -9.41 -37.75
C VAL A 561 -16.06 -9.72 -38.66
N ALA A 562 -16.83 -10.74 -38.29
CA ALA A 562 -18.08 -11.04 -39.00
C ALA A 562 -19.15 -9.99 -38.65
N GLU A 563 -19.94 -9.63 -39.64
CA GLU A 563 -21.15 -8.82 -39.45
C GLU A 563 -22.21 -9.62 -38.67
N ASN A 564 -22.46 -10.87 -39.07
CA ASN A 564 -23.48 -11.73 -38.47
C ASN A 564 -22.88 -12.70 -37.44
N PRO A 565 -23.59 -12.99 -36.32
CA PRO A 565 -23.15 -14.02 -35.37
C PRO A 565 -22.97 -15.41 -35.99
N SER A 566 -23.81 -15.79 -36.95
CA SER A 566 -23.75 -17.09 -37.64
C SER A 566 -22.43 -17.35 -38.37
N ASP A 567 -21.77 -16.28 -38.81
CA ASP A 567 -20.52 -16.33 -39.58
C ASP A 567 -19.30 -15.95 -38.72
N PHE A 568 -19.52 -15.66 -37.43
CA PHE A 568 -18.47 -15.23 -36.52
C PHE A 568 -17.45 -16.34 -36.27
N ASN A 569 -16.19 -16.01 -36.54
CA ASN A 569 -15.06 -16.85 -36.22
C ASN A 569 -13.97 -16.00 -35.57
N MET A 570 -13.82 -16.14 -34.26
CA MET A 570 -12.86 -15.36 -33.48
C MET A 570 -11.41 -15.68 -33.85
N SER A 571 -11.13 -16.87 -34.41
CA SER A 571 -9.79 -17.18 -34.92
C SER A 571 -9.43 -16.28 -36.10
N ILE A 572 -10.40 -15.97 -36.97
CA ILE A 572 -10.18 -15.01 -38.06
C ILE A 572 -9.90 -13.64 -37.47
N THR A 573 -10.71 -13.21 -36.49
CA THR A 573 -10.53 -11.92 -35.82
C THR A 573 -9.13 -11.78 -35.23
N PHE A 574 -8.68 -12.76 -34.45
CA PHE A 574 -7.35 -12.75 -33.84
C PHE A 574 -6.22 -12.81 -34.88
N ASN A 575 -6.33 -13.69 -35.88
CA ASN A 575 -5.26 -13.93 -36.87
C ASN A 575 -5.07 -12.77 -37.86
N THR A 576 -6.07 -11.89 -37.96
CA THR A 576 -6.09 -10.75 -38.88
C THR A 576 -5.94 -9.40 -38.18
N LEU A 577 -5.67 -9.38 -36.87
CA LEU A 577 -5.39 -8.15 -36.15
C LEU A 577 -4.16 -7.46 -36.76
N GLU A 578 -4.31 -6.17 -37.08
CA GLU A 578 -3.24 -5.35 -37.62
C GLU A 578 -2.89 -4.24 -36.64
N LEU A 579 -1.61 -4.19 -36.26
CA LEU A 579 -1.08 -3.13 -35.41
C LEU A 579 -0.94 -1.85 -36.23
N GLY A 580 -1.59 -0.79 -35.75
CA GLY A 580 -1.53 0.54 -36.32
C GLY A 580 -0.58 1.47 -35.56
N ARG A 581 -0.89 2.77 -35.62
CA ARG A 581 -0.06 3.83 -35.03
C ARG A 581 -0.03 3.76 -33.51
N LEU A 582 1.11 4.14 -32.93
CA LEU A 582 1.24 4.40 -31.49
C LEU A 582 0.34 5.59 -31.08
N GLU A 583 -0.33 5.45 -29.94
CA GLU A 583 -1.12 6.50 -29.32
C GLU A 583 -0.35 7.15 -28.16
N THR A 584 -0.68 8.41 -27.88
CA THR A 584 0.04 9.21 -26.86
C THR A 584 -0.23 8.77 -25.43
N ALA A 585 -1.40 8.18 -25.17
CA ALA A 585 -1.80 7.70 -23.85
C ALA A 585 -1.65 6.18 -23.76
N GLY A 586 -0.88 5.71 -22.78
CA GLY A 586 -0.73 4.28 -22.46
C GLY A 586 -1.89 3.72 -21.62
N LYS A 587 -1.72 2.49 -21.16
CA LYS A 587 -2.60 1.80 -20.19
C LYS A 587 -1.76 1.05 -19.17
N SER A 588 -2.24 0.99 -17.93
CA SER A 588 -1.41 0.55 -16.80
C SER A 588 -1.84 -0.79 -16.20
N VAL A 589 -0.83 -1.57 -15.84
CA VAL A 589 -0.95 -2.66 -14.87
C VAL A 589 -0.27 -2.22 -13.58
N VAL A 590 -0.93 -2.34 -12.44
CA VAL A 590 -0.42 -1.91 -11.14
C VAL A 590 -0.09 -3.10 -10.25
N ILE A 591 0.86 -2.89 -9.35
CA ILE A 591 1.10 -3.77 -8.20
C ILE A 591 0.27 -3.21 -7.04
N PRO A 592 -0.83 -3.86 -6.63
CA PRO A 592 -1.84 -3.21 -5.79
C PRO A 592 -1.32 -2.72 -4.44
N SER A 593 -0.38 -3.46 -3.83
CA SER A 593 0.28 -3.10 -2.56
C SER A 593 1.12 -1.82 -2.62
N ARG A 594 1.39 -1.29 -3.83
CA ARG A 594 2.27 -0.15 -4.09
C ARG A 594 1.53 1.10 -4.60
N VAL A 595 0.21 1.02 -4.75
CA VAL A 595 -0.60 2.11 -5.31
C VAL A 595 -1.80 2.41 -4.42
N ASP A 596 -2.20 3.68 -4.33
CA ASP A 596 -3.37 4.12 -3.56
C ASP A 596 -4.47 4.72 -4.44
N GLY A 597 -4.30 4.67 -5.77
CA GLY A 597 -5.32 5.13 -6.69
C GLY A 597 -5.01 4.81 -8.14
N SER A 598 -6.07 4.59 -8.92
CA SER A 598 -6.01 4.34 -10.36
C SER A 598 -6.76 5.40 -11.18
N TRP A 599 -6.28 5.65 -12.39
CA TRP A 599 -6.89 6.51 -13.41
C TRP A 599 -7.01 5.76 -14.74
N ILE A 600 -7.59 6.39 -15.76
CA ILE A 600 -8.00 5.73 -17.02
C ILE A 600 -6.80 5.19 -17.81
N HIS A 601 -5.68 5.93 -17.83
CA HIS A 601 -4.49 5.60 -18.61
C HIS A 601 -3.28 5.19 -17.78
N ALA A 602 -3.34 5.47 -16.47
CA ALA A 602 -2.20 5.37 -15.59
C ALA A 602 -2.65 5.28 -14.14
N ALA A 603 -1.72 5.10 -13.22
CA ALA A 603 -2.09 5.15 -11.82
C ALA A 603 -2.22 6.60 -11.35
N SER A 604 -3.19 6.85 -10.48
CA SER A 604 -3.54 8.20 -10.05
C SER A 604 -2.78 8.62 -8.78
N ARG A 605 -2.41 7.64 -7.94
CA ARG A 605 -1.65 7.86 -6.71
C ARG A 605 -0.72 6.70 -6.42
N MET A 606 0.58 6.99 -6.34
CA MET A 606 1.61 6.04 -5.90
C MET A 606 1.80 6.12 -4.40
N ARG A 607 2.07 4.96 -3.78
CA ARG A 607 2.70 4.95 -2.47
C ARG A 607 4.14 5.47 -2.65
N PRO A 608 4.64 6.33 -1.77
CA PRO A 608 6.03 6.78 -1.80
C PRO A 608 7.03 5.63 -1.73
N GLY A 609 8.19 5.86 -2.32
CA GLY A 609 9.16 4.83 -2.65
C GLY A 609 8.85 4.07 -3.94
N PHE A 610 7.64 4.22 -4.50
CA PHE A 610 7.26 3.62 -5.77
C PHE A 610 6.99 4.65 -6.85
N GLU A 611 7.23 4.23 -8.09
CA GLU A 611 7.09 5.09 -9.26
C GLU A 611 6.20 4.45 -10.32
N GLN A 612 5.77 5.29 -11.25
CA GLN A 612 5.12 4.86 -12.47
C GLN A 612 6.15 4.72 -13.58
N VAL A 613 6.30 3.51 -14.10
CA VAL A 613 7.28 3.20 -15.15
C VAL A 613 6.57 3.13 -16.49
N TRP A 614 6.98 4.00 -17.43
CA TRP A 614 6.50 3.99 -18.80
C TRP A 614 7.36 3.05 -19.64
N LEU A 615 6.76 1.97 -20.12
CA LEU A 615 7.45 0.94 -20.88
C LEU A 615 7.65 1.37 -22.34
N LYS A 616 8.74 0.89 -22.94
CA LYS A 616 9.05 1.13 -24.36
C LYS A 616 8.26 0.17 -25.25
N GLU A 617 8.13 0.50 -26.53
CA GLU A 617 7.50 -0.36 -27.56
C GLU A 617 8.16 -1.73 -27.75
N SER A 618 9.37 -1.94 -27.20
CA SER A 618 9.99 -3.27 -27.15
C SER A 618 9.31 -4.23 -26.17
N ALA A 619 8.49 -3.73 -25.25
CA ALA A 619 7.66 -4.54 -24.36
C ALA A 619 6.37 -4.98 -25.08
N SER A 620 5.49 -5.67 -24.34
CA SER A 620 4.11 -5.90 -24.79
C SER A 620 3.33 -4.59 -24.94
N SER A 621 2.17 -4.61 -25.61
CA SER A 621 1.40 -3.39 -25.86
C SER A 621 -0.10 -3.61 -25.82
N PHE A 622 -0.85 -2.55 -25.52
CA PHE A 622 -2.29 -2.52 -25.65
C PHE A 622 -2.68 -2.22 -27.10
N TRP A 623 -3.61 -3.02 -27.62
CA TRP A 623 -4.14 -2.90 -28.97
C TRP A 623 -5.54 -2.32 -28.83
N HIS A 624 -5.69 -1.06 -29.24
CA HIS A 624 -6.91 -0.29 -29.17
C HIS A 624 -7.79 -0.59 -30.39
N PHE A 625 -8.79 -1.46 -30.21
CA PHE A 625 -9.68 -2.00 -31.24
C PHE A 625 -10.67 -0.93 -31.74
N ARG A 626 -10.16 0.03 -32.52
CA ARG A 626 -10.91 1.20 -32.96
C ARG A 626 -11.32 1.17 -34.43
N GLU A 627 -10.58 0.44 -35.26
CA GLU A 627 -10.82 0.36 -36.70
C GLU A 627 -11.39 -1.02 -37.05
N TRP A 628 -12.61 -1.06 -37.58
CA TRP A 628 -13.36 -2.31 -37.77
C TRP A 628 -13.62 -2.58 -39.24
N ASN A 629 -13.19 -3.75 -39.71
CA ASN A 629 -13.48 -4.27 -41.04
C ASN A 629 -14.48 -5.44 -40.93
N TYR A 630 -15.64 -5.28 -41.53
CA TYR A 630 -16.68 -6.31 -41.48
C TYR A 630 -16.63 -7.22 -42.71
N TYR A 631 -16.76 -8.53 -42.49
CA TYR A 631 -16.98 -9.50 -43.56
C TYR A 631 -18.33 -10.20 -43.40
N GLN A 632 -18.94 -10.55 -44.53
CA GLN A 632 -20.21 -11.27 -44.55
C GLN A 632 -20.02 -12.79 -44.46
N LYS A 633 -18.97 -13.34 -45.10
CA LYS A 633 -18.62 -14.77 -45.05
C LYS A 633 -17.12 -15.00 -44.93
N PRO A 634 -16.68 -16.04 -44.21
CA PRO A 634 -15.27 -16.40 -44.12
C PRO A 634 -14.66 -16.71 -45.50
N ASN A 635 -13.63 -15.97 -45.90
CA ASN A 635 -12.86 -16.28 -47.10
C ASN A 635 -11.61 -17.10 -46.74
N LYS A 636 -11.22 -18.09 -47.56
CA LYS A 636 -10.00 -18.89 -47.40
C LYS A 636 -8.74 -18.04 -47.18
N ASN A 637 -8.64 -16.88 -47.83
CA ASN A 637 -7.49 -15.98 -47.66
C ASN A 637 -7.39 -15.38 -46.25
N LEU A 638 -8.53 -15.13 -45.58
CA LEU A 638 -8.58 -14.62 -44.21
C LEU A 638 -8.23 -15.71 -43.20
N ILE A 639 -8.66 -16.95 -43.46
CA ILE A 639 -8.41 -18.12 -42.61
C ILE A 639 -6.91 -18.48 -42.58
N HIS A 640 -6.18 -18.22 -43.67
CA HIS A 640 -4.75 -18.56 -43.79
C HIS A 640 -3.79 -17.39 -43.50
N LYS A 641 -4.28 -16.19 -43.16
CA LYS A 641 -3.43 -15.06 -42.79
C LYS A 641 -2.82 -15.34 -41.41
N LYS A 642 -1.52 -15.57 -41.34
CA LYS A 642 -0.77 -15.74 -40.07
C LYS A 642 0.09 -14.50 -39.85
N GLN A 643 -0.50 -13.45 -39.26
CA GLN A 643 0.26 -12.23 -38.92
C GLN A 643 0.93 -12.30 -37.55
N PHE A 644 0.40 -13.11 -36.63
CA PHE A 644 0.90 -13.14 -35.25
C PHE A 644 1.93 -14.26 -35.05
N ASN A 645 3.09 -13.93 -34.46
CA ASN A 645 4.21 -14.85 -34.27
C ASN A 645 3.85 -16.00 -33.32
N GLY A 646 3.35 -17.11 -33.87
CA GLY A 646 3.28 -18.41 -33.19
C GLY A 646 1.98 -18.75 -32.45
N TYR A 647 0.97 -17.88 -32.45
CA TYR A 647 -0.34 -18.18 -31.82
C TYR A 647 -1.41 -18.50 -32.88
N ASP A 648 -2.22 -19.51 -32.59
CA ASP A 648 -3.35 -19.92 -33.42
C ASP A 648 -4.66 -19.66 -32.66
N GLY A 649 -5.47 -18.72 -33.18
CA GLY A 649 -6.76 -18.36 -32.60
C GLY A 649 -7.82 -19.47 -32.63
N THR A 650 -7.53 -20.64 -33.22
CA THR A 650 -8.45 -21.81 -33.22
C THR A 650 -8.81 -22.28 -31.82
N HIS A 651 -7.86 -22.27 -30.89
CA HIS A 651 -8.10 -22.65 -29.49
C HIS A 651 -9.03 -21.66 -28.77
N ILE A 652 -8.86 -20.36 -29.04
CA ILE A 652 -9.70 -19.29 -28.47
C ILE A 652 -11.15 -19.49 -28.94
N PHE A 653 -11.36 -19.65 -30.25
CA PHE A 653 -12.70 -19.85 -30.79
C PHE A 653 -13.35 -21.17 -30.33
N ALA A 654 -12.57 -22.25 -30.23
CA ALA A 654 -13.08 -23.53 -29.72
C ALA A 654 -13.49 -23.45 -28.24
N SER A 655 -12.77 -22.68 -27.42
CA SER A 655 -13.13 -22.40 -26.03
C SER A 655 -14.47 -21.66 -25.95
N PHE A 656 -14.60 -20.57 -26.71
CA PHE A 656 -15.82 -19.77 -26.78
C PHE A 656 -17.06 -20.59 -27.18
N THR A 657 -16.98 -21.35 -28.28
CA THR A 657 -18.10 -22.16 -28.77
C THR A 657 -18.52 -23.23 -27.76
N LYS A 658 -17.55 -23.90 -27.10
CA LYS A 658 -17.85 -24.86 -26.04
C LYS A 658 -18.54 -24.23 -24.83
N MET A 659 -18.18 -22.99 -24.49
CA MET A 659 -18.86 -22.24 -23.43
C MET A 659 -20.32 -21.98 -23.81
N LEU A 660 -20.57 -21.50 -25.04
CA LEU A 660 -21.94 -21.28 -25.52
C LEU A 660 -22.78 -22.56 -25.50
N GLU A 661 -22.23 -23.67 -26.00
CA GLU A 661 -22.91 -24.98 -26.01
C GLU A 661 -23.23 -25.46 -24.58
N ARG A 662 -22.25 -25.39 -23.67
CA ARG A 662 -22.39 -25.85 -22.29
C ARG A 662 -23.46 -25.10 -21.51
N HIS A 663 -23.66 -23.81 -21.80
CA HIS A 663 -24.68 -22.97 -21.17
C HIS A 663 -25.96 -22.82 -21.99
N ASN A 664 -26.12 -23.57 -23.09
CA ASN A 664 -27.26 -23.50 -24.01
C ASN A 664 -27.52 -22.09 -24.59
N LEU A 665 -26.45 -21.36 -24.91
CA LEU A 665 -26.50 -19.97 -25.39
C LEU A 665 -26.30 -19.83 -26.90
N THR A 666 -26.16 -20.93 -27.65
CA THR A 666 -25.93 -20.88 -29.11
C THR A 666 -27.06 -20.16 -29.86
N GLU A 667 -28.31 -20.35 -29.42
CA GLU A 667 -29.47 -19.65 -30.01
C GLU A 667 -29.51 -18.17 -29.60
N VAL A 668 -29.20 -17.86 -28.33
CA VAL A 668 -29.10 -16.46 -27.87
C VAL A 668 -28.02 -15.71 -28.64
N PHE A 669 -26.86 -16.33 -28.84
CA PHE A 669 -25.77 -15.75 -29.62
C PHE A 669 -26.17 -15.50 -31.08
N SER A 670 -26.94 -16.40 -31.70
CA SER A 670 -27.34 -16.24 -33.10
C SER A 670 -28.37 -15.12 -33.34
N GLN A 671 -29.02 -14.63 -32.28
CA GLN A 671 -30.00 -13.54 -32.30
C GLN A 671 -29.37 -12.15 -32.09
N LEU A 672 -28.08 -12.09 -31.77
CA LEU A 672 -27.38 -10.81 -31.56
C LEU A 672 -27.41 -9.92 -32.81
N PRO A 673 -27.46 -8.58 -32.64
CA PRO A 673 -27.60 -7.65 -33.76
C PRO A 673 -26.36 -7.65 -34.65
N SER A 674 -26.58 -7.62 -35.97
CA SER A 674 -25.47 -7.58 -36.95
C SER A 674 -24.90 -6.18 -37.18
N VAL A 675 -25.70 -5.13 -36.96
CA VAL A 675 -25.31 -3.73 -37.19
C VAL A 675 -25.37 -2.96 -35.87
N PRO A 676 -24.24 -2.43 -35.36
CA PRO A 676 -24.23 -1.59 -34.17
C PRO A 676 -24.80 -0.20 -34.48
N VAL A 677 -25.68 0.32 -33.63
CA VAL A 677 -26.28 1.66 -33.70
C VAL A 677 -25.75 2.61 -32.61
N TYR A 678 -25.67 2.17 -31.36
CA TYR A 678 -25.07 2.90 -30.24
C TYR A 678 -23.57 3.17 -30.38
N TYR A 679 -22.77 2.19 -30.79
CA TYR A 679 -21.30 2.31 -30.80
C TYR A 679 -20.81 3.44 -31.74
N PRO A 680 -21.26 3.53 -33.01
CA PRO A 680 -20.89 4.64 -33.89
C PRO A 680 -21.23 6.03 -33.31
N ALA A 681 -22.43 6.18 -32.72
CA ALA A 681 -22.86 7.44 -32.09
C ALA A 681 -21.97 7.82 -30.89
N MET A 682 -21.60 6.84 -30.06
CA MET A 682 -20.66 7.07 -28.96
C MET A 682 -19.28 7.46 -29.45
N VAL A 683 -18.76 6.79 -30.49
CA VAL A 683 -17.45 7.10 -31.08
C VAL A 683 -17.43 8.55 -31.60
N GLU A 684 -18.47 8.96 -32.33
CA GLU A 684 -18.61 10.33 -32.82
C GLU A 684 -18.63 11.36 -31.68
N CYS A 685 -19.42 11.10 -30.63
CA CYS A 685 -19.49 11.96 -29.46
C CYS A 685 -18.14 12.12 -28.75
N PHE A 686 -17.40 11.03 -28.53
CA PHE A 686 -16.09 11.09 -27.87
C PHE A 686 -15.03 11.78 -28.72
N LEU A 687 -15.02 11.57 -30.04
CA LEU A 687 -14.11 12.28 -30.95
C LEU A 687 -14.34 13.80 -30.90
N HIS A 688 -15.58 14.24 -30.74
CA HIS A 688 -15.91 15.66 -30.53
C HIS A 688 -15.33 16.22 -29.23
N PHE A 689 -15.36 15.46 -28.13
CA PHE A 689 -14.71 15.88 -26.89
C PHE A 689 -13.19 15.95 -27.03
N GLU A 690 -12.57 14.92 -27.63
CA GLU A 690 -11.13 14.88 -27.88
C GLU A 690 -10.66 16.09 -28.70
N ASP A 691 -11.37 16.42 -29.78
CA ASP A 691 -11.07 17.57 -30.63
C ASP A 691 -11.15 18.88 -29.83
N LYS A 692 -12.24 19.09 -29.08
CA LYS A 692 -12.41 20.31 -28.27
C LYS A 692 -11.38 20.44 -27.14
N LEU A 693 -10.99 19.33 -26.51
CA LEU A 693 -9.95 19.30 -25.49
C LEU A 693 -8.59 19.69 -26.07
N LYS A 694 -8.24 19.16 -27.25
CA LYS A 694 -6.99 19.47 -27.95
C LYS A 694 -6.83 20.97 -28.24
N TYR A 695 -7.94 21.67 -28.48
CA TYR A 695 -7.95 23.12 -28.74
C TYR A 695 -8.22 23.99 -27.50
N HIS A 696 -8.18 23.42 -26.28
CA HIS A 696 -8.50 24.10 -25.01
C HIS A 696 -9.85 24.86 -25.04
N SER A 697 -10.79 24.40 -25.87
CA SER A 697 -12.05 25.07 -26.16
C SER A 697 -13.24 24.47 -25.42
N LEU A 698 -13.01 23.39 -24.67
CA LEU A 698 -14.06 22.69 -23.95
C LEU A 698 -14.44 23.46 -22.67
N SER A 699 -15.61 24.12 -22.70
CA SER A 699 -16.19 24.84 -21.56
C SER A 699 -17.03 23.96 -20.62
N ILE A 700 -17.25 22.69 -20.99
CA ILE A 700 -18.12 21.73 -20.30
C ILE A 700 -17.35 20.50 -19.85
N CYS A 701 -17.75 19.88 -18.75
CA CYS A 701 -17.10 18.66 -18.26
C CYS A 701 -17.27 17.51 -19.28
N PRO A 702 -16.20 16.81 -19.69
CA PRO A 702 -16.31 15.70 -20.64
C PRO A 702 -16.97 14.50 -19.95
N THR A 703 -18.14 14.08 -20.44
CA THR A 703 -18.89 12.95 -19.89
C THR A 703 -19.81 12.34 -20.93
N ALA A 704 -19.99 11.02 -20.86
CA ALA A 704 -20.88 10.29 -21.76
C ALA A 704 -22.36 10.69 -21.59
N ALA A 705 -22.73 11.30 -20.47
CA ALA A 705 -24.08 11.80 -20.23
C ALA A 705 -24.47 12.97 -21.15
N LEU A 706 -23.50 13.59 -21.84
CA LEU A 706 -23.73 14.61 -22.87
C LEU A 706 -23.93 14.03 -24.28
N CYS A 707 -23.74 12.72 -24.46
CA CYS A 707 -23.92 12.08 -25.76
C CYS A 707 -25.40 11.80 -26.00
N GLU A 708 -25.93 12.28 -27.13
CA GLU A 708 -27.29 11.96 -27.57
C GLU A 708 -27.30 10.57 -28.18
N MET A 709 -28.12 9.67 -27.61
CA MET A 709 -28.17 8.27 -28.01
C MET A 709 -29.52 7.92 -28.62
N PRO A 710 -29.55 7.18 -29.74
CA PRO A 710 -30.80 6.81 -30.40
C PRO A 710 -31.61 5.83 -29.55
N GLN A 711 -32.93 5.99 -29.50
CA GLN A 711 -33.79 5.01 -28.85
C GLN A 711 -33.98 3.79 -29.77
N LEU A 712 -33.78 2.59 -29.23
CA LEU A 712 -33.96 1.33 -29.95
C LEU A 712 -35.03 0.49 -29.25
N ASP A 713 -35.81 -0.25 -30.04
CA ASP A 713 -36.80 -1.22 -29.56
C ASP A 713 -36.12 -2.58 -29.32
N VAL A 714 -35.29 -2.63 -28.29
CA VAL A 714 -34.52 -3.82 -27.89
C VAL A 714 -34.61 -4.02 -26.38
N ASN A 715 -34.62 -5.28 -25.94
CA ASN A 715 -34.55 -5.59 -24.52
C ASN A 715 -33.13 -5.27 -24.01
N CYS A 716 -33.05 -4.53 -22.91
CA CYS A 716 -31.79 -4.21 -22.26
C CYS A 716 -31.85 -4.45 -20.75
N VAL A 717 -30.73 -4.90 -20.20
CA VAL A 717 -30.45 -4.87 -18.77
C VAL A 717 -29.94 -3.48 -18.41
N ASN A 718 -30.70 -2.76 -17.59
CA ASN A 718 -30.46 -1.37 -17.21
C ASN A 718 -30.20 -1.22 -15.71
N LEU A 719 -29.43 -0.20 -15.33
CA LEU A 719 -29.20 0.18 -13.95
C LEU A 719 -30.39 0.96 -13.39
N ARG A 720 -30.93 0.49 -12.26
CA ARG A 720 -31.90 1.22 -11.45
C ARG A 720 -31.24 1.66 -10.13
N THR A 721 -31.24 2.96 -9.89
CA THR A 721 -30.70 3.53 -8.65
C THR A 721 -31.74 4.42 -7.96
N LYS A 722 -31.93 4.22 -6.65
CA LYS A 722 -32.64 5.15 -5.76
C LYS A 722 -31.68 5.63 -4.68
N PHE A 723 -31.96 6.80 -4.12
CA PHE A 723 -31.07 7.43 -3.14
C PHE A 723 -31.79 7.76 -1.84
N LYS A 724 -31.01 7.77 -0.77
CA LYS A 724 -31.34 8.39 0.53
C LYS A 724 -30.39 9.57 0.70
N SER A 725 -30.95 10.71 1.12
CA SER A 725 -30.17 11.90 1.48
C SER A 725 -30.27 12.15 2.98
N THR A 726 -29.13 12.36 3.62
CA THR A 726 -29.03 12.73 5.03
C THR A 726 -28.18 14.00 5.15
N GLU A 727 -28.68 15.01 5.85
CA GLU A 727 -27.90 16.21 6.18
C GLU A 727 -26.97 15.90 7.37
N LEU A 728 -25.65 15.93 7.15
CA LEU A 728 -24.64 15.63 8.17
C LEU A 728 -24.14 16.89 8.89
N LEU A 729 -24.24 18.04 8.23
CA LEU A 729 -23.97 19.37 8.77
C LEU A 729 -24.77 20.35 7.91
N LYS A 730 -25.10 21.53 8.44
CA LYS A 730 -25.85 22.55 7.69
C LYS A 730 -25.26 22.78 6.29
N GLY A 731 -25.99 22.41 5.23
CA GLY A 731 -25.55 22.53 3.83
C GLY A 731 -24.58 21.45 3.34
N VAL A 732 -24.32 20.40 4.12
CA VAL A 732 -23.52 19.23 3.76
C VAL A 732 -24.40 17.99 3.82
N HIS A 733 -24.72 17.44 2.66
CA HIS A 733 -25.57 16.27 2.53
C HIS A 733 -24.76 15.06 2.07
N LEU A 734 -24.98 13.92 2.73
CA LEU A 734 -24.54 12.62 2.25
C LEU A 734 -25.67 11.99 1.44
N HIS A 735 -25.39 11.70 0.17
CA HIS A 735 -26.30 10.98 -0.71
C HIS A 735 -25.78 9.56 -0.88
N GLN A 736 -26.55 8.58 -0.44
CA GLN A 736 -26.20 7.17 -0.58
C GLN A 736 -27.28 6.40 -1.34
N ARG A 737 -26.88 5.32 -1.99
CA ARG A 737 -27.77 4.47 -2.78
C ARG A 737 -28.61 3.61 -1.84
N SER A 738 -29.94 3.68 -1.95
CA SER A 738 -30.89 2.86 -1.19
C SER A 738 -31.42 1.68 -2.00
N VAL A 739 -31.47 1.82 -3.32
CA VAL A 739 -31.69 0.71 -4.28
C VAL A 739 -30.59 0.82 -5.32
N HIS A 740 -29.93 -0.29 -5.63
CA HIS A 740 -28.84 -0.34 -6.59
C HIS A 740 -28.79 -1.71 -7.26
N GLU A 741 -29.55 -1.86 -8.35
CA GLU A 741 -29.76 -3.16 -8.99
C GLU A 741 -29.84 -3.05 -10.51
N LEU A 742 -29.63 -4.18 -11.18
CA LEU A 742 -29.84 -4.33 -12.60
C LEU A 742 -31.24 -4.90 -12.84
N TYR A 743 -31.95 -4.38 -13.84
CA TYR A 743 -33.28 -4.86 -14.22
C TYR A 743 -33.40 -4.91 -15.74
N GLU A 744 -34.17 -5.87 -16.24
CA GLU A 744 -34.48 -5.95 -17.65
C GLU A 744 -35.64 -5.02 -18.02
N SER A 745 -35.51 -4.33 -19.15
CA SER A 745 -36.50 -3.41 -19.69
C SER A 745 -36.66 -3.64 -21.20
N PRO A 746 -37.90 -3.68 -21.73
CA PRO A 746 -38.13 -3.75 -23.16
C PRO A 746 -37.98 -2.40 -23.86
N ASN A 747 -37.83 -1.30 -23.12
CA ASN A 747 -37.84 0.06 -23.67
C ASN A 747 -36.45 0.55 -24.11
N GLY A 748 -35.54 -0.36 -24.48
CA GLY A 748 -34.17 0.00 -24.87
C GLY A 748 -33.21 0.20 -23.70
N CYS A 749 -31.99 0.64 -24.03
CA CYS A 749 -30.86 0.79 -23.12
C CYS A 749 -30.73 2.19 -22.48
N LEU A 750 -31.77 3.03 -22.56
CA LEU A 750 -31.78 4.43 -22.10
C LEU A 750 -32.07 4.58 -20.59
#